data_AF-A0A2P5BGG4-F1
#
_entry.id   AF-A0A2P5BGG4-F1
#
_cell.length_a   1.000
_cell.length_b   1.000
_cell.length_c   1.000
_cell.angle_alpha   90.00
_cell.angle_beta   90.00
_cell.angle_gamma   90.00
#
_symmetry.space_group_name_H-M   'P 1'
#
loop_
_entity.id
_entity.type
_entity.pdbx_description
1 polymer ?
#
loop_
_entity_poly.entity_id
_entity_poly.type
_entity_poly.pdbx_seq_one_letter_code
_entity_poly.pdbx_strand_id
1 'polypeptide(L)'
;MENPQAGSDRDKFTSSASPVSVVSDFWKEFDLEKERNVLDEQGVKIADNQENSQKNRRKLAESTKEFRKASSEEKFSLFNSLLKGFQEEVDNLTKRAKFAENAFLNIYQKLYEAPDPYPSLASIAEQDLKLSEVELENRKMKVELEEFRTEATHLKNQQATIRRLEERNRQLEQQMEEKVKEIVEIKQRSLAEENQKTLEVLKEREQLLQDQLRQAKESVSNMQKLHELAQNQMFELRAQSEEERAAKQSEVILLMDEVERAQTRLLSLEREKGLLRTQLQSANEETDKKSDNIDSNTILENSLIAKEKIISELNMELHNIETTLSNEREEHINEIKKLNALLREKEIALEEMKKELQARPTEKLVDDLRKKVKILQAVGYNSIEAEDWEVATSGEEMSKMESLLLDKNRKMEHELTQMKVKLSEKTSLLETAEGKIAELTAKVNEQQKLIQKLEDDILKGYNSKDQRSNLFDDWDLSEARGTELSESTDQKHVSPDQDQSSMLKVICNQRDRFRARLRETEEETRQLKEKIGQLTAELEKSKADNVKLYGKIRYVQDYNLEKVVSRGSKKHVEDLESGLSSDVESKYKKIYEDDINPFAAFSKKERDQRYKELGFRDRITLSSGRFLLGNKYARTFAFFYTIGLHILVFTCLYRMSALSYLSNGAEDVGDKPLTLNLPHAL
;
A
#
# COMPACT_ATOMS: atom_id res chain seq x y z
N MET A 1 7.78 -2.94 43.74
CA MET A 1 8.57 -4.12 44.13
C MET A 1 10.02 -3.74 43.97
N GLU A 2 10.85 -4.02 44.98
CA GLU A 2 12.25 -3.62 44.99
C GLU A 2 13.08 -4.48 44.03
N ASN A 3 14.09 -3.85 43.43
CA ASN A 3 15.06 -4.54 42.58
C ASN A 3 16.22 -5.01 43.47
N PRO A 4 16.45 -6.31 43.69
CA PRO A 4 17.56 -6.77 44.52
C PRO A 4 18.88 -6.53 43.78
N GLN A 5 19.68 -5.59 44.28
CA GLN A 5 20.98 -5.24 43.73
C GLN A 5 22.01 -6.34 44.04
N ALA A 6 21.98 -7.42 43.26
CA ALA A 6 22.94 -8.52 43.39
C ALA A 6 24.37 -8.04 43.08
N GLY A 7 25.30 -8.31 43.99
CA GLY A 7 26.61 -7.65 44.01
C GLY A 7 27.54 -8.07 42.87
N SER A 8 28.11 -7.08 42.17
CA SER A 8 29.11 -7.23 41.09
C SER A 8 30.53 -7.48 41.62
N ASP A 9 30.68 -8.02 42.83
CA ASP A 9 31.92 -8.08 43.61
C ASP A 9 32.50 -9.49 43.75
N ARG A 10 32.45 -10.31 42.69
CA ARG A 10 33.06 -11.66 42.68
C ARG A 10 34.07 -11.94 41.56
N ASP A 11 34.08 -11.17 40.49
CA ASP A 11 35.03 -11.34 39.37
C ASP A 11 36.36 -10.59 39.59
N LYS A 12 36.93 -10.79 40.78
CA LYS A 12 38.32 -10.42 41.13
C LYS A 12 39.07 -11.58 41.77
N PHE A 13 38.82 -12.80 41.29
CA PHE A 13 39.85 -13.83 41.36
C PHE A 13 40.98 -13.45 40.41
N THR A 14 42.04 -12.87 40.98
CA THR A 14 43.31 -12.66 40.30
C THR A 14 43.83 -13.99 39.76
N SER A 15 44.52 -13.96 38.62
CA SER A 15 45.12 -15.13 37.99
C SER A 15 46.37 -15.62 38.73
N SER A 16 46.21 -15.99 40.00
CA SER A 16 47.18 -16.85 40.69
C SER A 16 47.18 -18.18 39.95
N ALA A 17 48.33 -18.57 39.38
CA ALA A 17 48.48 -19.88 38.77
C ALA A 17 48.06 -20.98 39.76
N SER A 18 47.47 -22.07 39.25
CA SER A 18 47.09 -23.23 40.09
C SER A 18 48.31 -23.64 40.93
N PRO A 19 48.16 -23.93 42.24
CA PRO A 19 49.25 -24.46 43.05
C PRO A 19 49.93 -25.68 42.41
N VAL A 20 49.17 -26.46 41.61
CA VAL A 20 49.71 -27.57 40.81
C VAL A 20 50.66 -27.08 39.72
N SER A 21 50.32 -26.01 39.00
CA SER A 21 51.21 -25.39 38.00
C SER A 21 52.51 -24.92 38.66
N VAL A 22 52.42 -24.12 39.74
CA VAL A 22 53.61 -23.57 40.42
C VAL A 22 54.57 -24.67 40.90
N VAL A 23 54.03 -25.80 41.39
CA VAL A 23 54.84 -26.96 41.79
C VAL A 23 55.35 -27.76 40.59
N SER A 24 54.55 -27.90 39.53
CA SER A 24 54.95 -28.53 38.26
C SER A 24 56.11 -27.79 37.60
N ASP A 25 56.00 -26.46 37.49
CA ASP A 25 57.00 -25.58 36.89
C ASP A 25 58.32 -25.59 37.71
N PHE A 26 58.24 -25.65 39.04
CA PHE A 26 59.43 -25.84 39.89
C PHE A 26 60.15 -27.18 39.61
N TRP A 27 59.43 -28.30 39.55
CA TRP A 27 60.07 -29.60 39.29
C TRP A 27 60.63 -29.73 37.86
N LYS A 28 60.02 -29.02 36.90
CA LYS A 28 60.52 -28.87 35.53
C LYS A 28 61.85 -28.09 35.47
N GLU A 29 61.98 -27.01 36.24
CA GLU A 29 63.22 -26.23 36.32
C GLU A 29 64.30 -26.94 37.15
N PHE A 30 63.91 -27.76 38.13
CA PHE A 30 64.82 -28.56 38.95
C PHE A 30 65.51 -29.69 38.18
N ASP A 31 64.85 -30.29 37.18
CA ASP A 31 65.40 -31.32 36.28
C ASP A 31 66.09 -32.47 37.06
N LEU A 32 65.27 -33.30 37.71
CA LEU A 32 65.74 -34.38 38.59
C LEU A 32 66.68 -35.37 37.86
N GLU A 33 66.48 -35.62 36.57
CA GLU A 33 67.34 -36.52 35.79
C GLU A 33 68.75 -35.93 35.62
N LYS A 34 68.85 -34.64 35.29
CA LYS A 34 70.13 -33.93 35.22
C LYS A 34 70.84 -33.81 36.57
N GLU A 35 70.11 -33.46 37.64
CA GLU A 35 70.70 -33.36 38.99
C GLU A 35 71.16 -34.74 39.53
N ARG A 36 70.46 -35.83 39.21
CA ARG A 36 70.95 -37.20 39.48
C ARG A 36 72.32 -37.45 38.83
N ASN A 37 72.49 -37.10 37.54
CA ASN A 37 73.78 -37.28 36.84
C ASN A 37 74.92 -36.47 37.50
N VAL A 38 74.62 -35.27 38.01
CA VAL A 38 75.59 -34.45 38.78
C VAL A 38 75.95 -35.12 40.12
N LEU A 39 74.97 -35.72 40.81
CA LEU A 39 75.17 -36.41 42.08
C LEU A 39 75.85 -37.78 41.92
N ASP A 40 75.65 -38.49 40.81
CA ASP A 40 76.41 -39.69 40.40
C ASP A 40 77.91 -39.37 40.34
N GLU A 41 78.28 -38.31 39.59
CA GLU A 41 79.67 -37.90 39.42
C GLU A 41 80.32 -37.50 40.76
N GLN A 42 79.55 -36.86 41.66
CA GLN A 42 79.98 -36.55 43.02
C GLN A 42 80.10 -37.80 43.91
N GLY A 43 79.17 -38.75 43.79
CA GLY A 43 79.16 -40.01 44.54
C GLY A 43 80.37 -40.89 44.21
N VAL A 44 80.73 -41.00 42.93
CA VAL A 44 81.95 -41.69 42.47
C VAL A 44 83.20 -41.01 43.03
N LYS A 45 83.31 -39.67 42.88
CA LYS A 45 84.44 -38.90 43.45
C LYS A 45 84.53 -39.04 44.98
N ILE A 46 83.41 -39.19 45.68
CA ILE A 46 83.36 -39.45 47.12
C ILE A 46 83.87 -40.86 47.46
N ALA A 47 83.46 -41.89 46.71
CA ALA A 47 83.94 -43.26 46.88
C ALA A 47 85.46 -43.38 46.64
N ASP A 48 85.96 -42.77 45.56
CA ASP A 48 87.39 -42.71 45.23
C ASP A 48 88.20 -42.00 46.32
N ASN A 49 87.70 -40.87 46.83
CA ASN A 49 88.35 -40.15 47.93
C ASN A 49 88.33 -40.96 49.24
N GLN A 50 87.24 -41.67 49.54
CA GLN A 50 87.17 -42.55 50.71
C GLN A 50 88.18 -43.72 50.60
N GLU A 51 88.35 -44.31 49.41
CA GLU A 51 89.31 -45.39 49.20
C GLU A 51 90.76 -44.88 49.27
N ASN A 52 91.05 -43.74 48.62
CA ASN A 52 92.38 -43.12 48.64
C ASN A 52 92.79 -42.62 50.03
N SER A 53 91.85 -42.05 50.80
CA SER A 53 92.05 -41.70 52.22
C SER A 53 92.43 -42.93 53.05
N GLN A 54 91.71 -44.04 52.87
CA GLN A 54 92.03 -45.30 53.55
C GLN A 54 93.37 -45.92 53.12
N LYS A 55 93.73 -45.85 51.83
CA LYS A 55 95.04 -46.26 51.31
C LYS A 55 96.17 -45.42 51.93
N ASN A 56 96.01 -44.10 51.99
CA ASN A 56 97.02 -43.19 52.51
C ASN A 56 97.17 -43.31 54.04
N ARG A 57 96.09 -43.52 54.80
CA ARG A 57 96.15 -43.83 56.24
C ARG A 57 96.94 -45.11 56.54
N ARG A 58 96.80 -46.16 55.70
CA ARG A 58 97.59 -47.40 55.82
C ARG A 58 99.08 -47.13 55.57
N LYS A 59 99.43 -46.46 54.47
CA LYS A 59 100.81 -46.08 54.15
C LYS A 59 101.47 -45.24 55.26
N LEU A 60 100.74 -44.29 55.84
CA LEU A 60 101.26 -43.43 56.92
C LEU A 60 101.60 -44.25 58.18
N ALA A 61 100.78 -45.24 58.53
CA ALA A 61 101.04 -46.17 59.62
C ALA A 61 102.24 -47.09 59.33
N GLU A 62 102.50 -47.43 58.07
CA GLU A 62 103.67 -48.20 57.64
C GLU A 62 104.94 -47.34 57.74
N SER A 63 104.98 -46.12 57.20
CA SER A 63 106.13 -45.21 57.35
C SER A 63 106.41 -44.84 58.80
N THR A 64 105.37 -44.72 59.64
CA THR A 64 105.48 -44.60 61.10
C THR A 64 106.23 -45.79 61.73
N LYS A 65 105.89 -47.01 61.30
CA LYS A 65 106.53 -48.27 61.74
C LYS A 65 107.99 -48.35 61.30
N GLU A 66 108.39 -47.59 60.28
CA GLU A 66 109.78 -47.47 59.83
C GLU A 66 110.57 -46.40 60.58
N PHE A 67 109.96 -45.24 60.91
CA PHE A 67 110.60 -44.24 61.79
C PHE A 67 111.04 -44.86 63.13
N ARG A 68 110.27 -45.84 63.63
CA ARG A 68 110.53 -46.63 64.84
C ARG A 68 111.80 -47.50 64.77
N LYS A 69 112.41 -47.70 63.59
CA LYS A 69 113.62 -48.54 63.39
C LYS A 69 114.95 -47.81 63.55
N ALA A 70 114.95 -46.47 63.66
CA ALA A 70 116.19 -45.66 63.68
C ALA A 70 116.64 -45.25 65.11
N SER A 71 117.83 -44.66 65.21
CA SER A 71 118.62 -44.48 66.45
C SER A 71 117.98 -43.68 67.60
N SER A 72 118.50 -43.88 68.81
CA SER A 72 117.70 -43.92 70.03
C SER A 72 117.54 -42.64 70.85
N GLU A 73 118.54 -41.75 70.91
CA GLU A 73 118.56 -40.71 71.96
C GLU A 73 117.51 -39.61 71.75
N GLU A 74 117.40 -39.03 70.55
CA GLU A 74 116.46 -37.93 70.28
C GLU A 74 115.01 -38.40 70.06
N LYS A 75 114.81 -39.68 69.68
CA LYS A 75 113.47 -40.22 69.40
C LYS A 75 112.63 -40.51 70.65
N PHE A 76 113.26 -40.68 71.81
CA PHE A 76 112.60 -41.40 72.91
C PHE A 76 111.55 -40.59 73.68
N SER A 77 111.76 -39.28 73.86
CA SER A 77 110.97 -38.44 74.76
C SER A 77 109.66 -37.92 74.14
N LEU A 78 109.73 -37.28 72.98
CA LEU A 78 108.59 -36.55 72.39
C LEU A 78 107.78 -37.38 71.37
N PHE A 79 108.40 -38.36 70.71
CA PHE A 79 107.79 -39.10 69.61
C PHE A 79 106.49 -39.83 70.01
N ASN A 80 106.47 -40.49 71.17
CA ASN A 80 105.31 -41.31 71.58
C ASN A 80 104.04 -40.47 71.81
N SER A 81 104.17 -39.24 72.30
CA SER A 81 103.03 -38.33 72.50
C SER A 81 102.58 -37.73 71.16
N LEU A 82 103.52 -37.18 70.39
CA LEU A 82 103.25 -36.54 69.11
C LEU A 82 102.65 -37.51 68.09
N LEU A 83 103.17 -38.75 68.03
CA LEU A 83 102.65 -39.80 67.16
C LEU A 83 101.21 -40.17 67.51
N LYS A 84 100.90 -40.28 68.81
CA LYS A 84 99.54 -40.58 69.27
C LYS A 84 98.57 -39.44 68.93
N GLY A 85 98.99 -38.18 69.09
CA GLY A 85 98.21 -37.01 68.66
C GLY A 85 97.95 -37.00 67.15
N PHE A 86 98.97 -37.26 66.31
CA PHE A 86 98.78 -37.41 64.87
C PHE A 86 97.84 -38.58 64.51
N GLN A 87 97.94 -39.71 65.22
CA GLN A 87 97.03 -40.85 65.00
C GLN A 87 95.58 -40.49 65.35
N GLU A 88 95.35 -39.89 66.52
CA GLU A 88 94.00 -39.53 66.98
C GLU A 88 93.36 -38.48 66.05
N GLU A 89 94.10 -37.48 65.61
CA GLU A 89 93.58 -36.48 64.65
C GLU A 89 93.32 -37.08 63.26
N VAL A 90 94.22 -37.93 62.73
CA VAL A 90 93.99 -38.62 61.44
C VAL A 90 92.79 -39.58 61.52
N ASP A 91 92.60 -40.31 62.63
CA ASP A 91 91.42 -41.16 62.81
C ASP A 91 90.14 -40.35 63.01
N ASN A 92 90.20 -39.18 63.65
CA ASN A 92 89.04 -38.28 63.79
C ASN A 92 88.66 -37.62 62.46
N LEU A 93 89.64 -37.15 61.68
CA LEU A 93 89.43 -36.69 60.29
C LEU A 93 88.84 -37.80 59.42
N THR A 94 89.35 -39.04 59.54
CA THR A 94 88.82 -40.20 58.81
C THR A 94 87.38 -40.53 59.20
N LYS A 95 87.03 -40.46 60.49
CA LYS A 95 85.64 -40.64 60.96
C LYS A 95 84.72 -39.54 60.44
N ARG A 96 85.15 -38.27 60.49
CA ARG A 96 84.36 -37.12 60.04
C ARG A 96 84.12 -37.15 58.52
N ALA A 97 85.14 -37.51 57.75
CA ALA A 97 85.02 -37.76 56.32
C ALA A 97 83.99 -38.87 56.05
N LYS A 98 84.19 -40.08 56.61
CA LYS A 98 83.26 -41.20 56.42
C LYS A 98 81.82 -40.90 56.86
N PHE A 99 81.62 -40.08 57.90
CA PHE A 99 80.28 -39.66 58.30
C PHE A 99 79.63 -38.75 57.24
N ALA A 100 80.35 -37.75 56.73
CA ALA A 100 79.85 -36.86 55.68
C ALA A 100 79.61 -37.60 54.35
N GLU A 101 80.55 -38.46 53.95
CA GLU A 101 80.46 -39.31 52.76
C GLU A 101 79.25 -40.25 52.84
N ASN A 102 79.05 -40.96 53.95
CA ASN A 102 77.90 -41.84 54.14
C ASN A 102 76.57 -41.07 54.24
N ALA A 103 76.57 -39.86 54.83
CA ALA A 103 75.38 -39.01 54.88
C ALA A 103 74.98 -38.50 53.49
N PHE A 104 75.95 -38.07 52.68
CA PHE A 104 75.74 -37.73 51.27
C PHE A 104 75.17 -38.93 50.49
N LEU A 105 75.82 -40.10 50.55
CA LEU A 105 75.39 -41.30 49.82
C LEU A 105 73.99 -41.78 50.24
N ASN A 106 73.59 -41.60 51.50
CA ASN A 106 72.24 -41.95 51.99
C ASN A 106 71.15 -41.04 51.40
N ILE A 107 71.42 -39.74 51.28
CA ILE A 107 70.52 -38.76 50.66
C ILE A 107 70.50 -38.98 49.14
N TYR A 108 71.67 -39.16 48.53
CA TYR A 108 71.84 -39.41 47.11
C TYR A 108 71.05 -40.64 46.65
N GLN A 109 71.25 -41.80 47.29
CA GLN A 109 70.54 -43.03 46.94
C GLN A 109 69.01 -42.84 46.95
N LYS A 110 68.48 -42.15 47.97
CA LYS A 110 67.04 -41.89 48.07
C LYS A 110 66.52 -40.96 46.97
N LEU A 111 67.30 -39.97 46.56
CA LEU A 111 66.94 -39.04 45.48
C LEU A 111 67.09 -39.68 44.08
N TYR A 112 67.99 -40.66 43.95
CA TYR A 112 68.14 -41.48 42.76
C TYR A 112 67.03 -42.54 42.62
N GLU A 113 66.59 -43.14 43.73
CA GLU A 113 65.47 -44.10 43.75
C GLU A 113 64.09 -43.42 43.63
N ALA A 114 63.94 -42.17 44.11
CA ALA A 114 62.68 -41.44 44.05
C ALA A 114 62.30 -41.05 42.61
N PRO A 115 61.15 -41.49 42.07
CA PRO A 115 60.75 -41.20 40.68
C PRO A 115 60.47 -39.71 40.47
N ASP A 116 60.69 -39.23 39.24
CA ASP A 116 60.42 -37.84 38.86
C ASP A 116 58.91 -37.51 39.00
N PRO A 117 58.53 -36.53 39.83
CA PRO A 117 57.13 -36.11 39.96
C PRO A 117 56.64 -35.25 38.79
N TYR A 118 57.52 -34.63 37.98
CA TYR A 118 57.13 -33.65 36.96
C TYR A 118 56.13 -34.20 35.93
N PRO A 119 56.31 -35.40 35.32
CA PRO A 119 55.34 -35.94 34.35
C PRO A 119 53.93 -36.13 34.92
N SER A 120 53.84 -36.48 36.22
CA SER A 120 52.55 -36.62 36.91
C SER A 120 51.92 -35.26 37.20
N LEU A 121 52.71 -34.30 37.69
CA LEU A 121 52.27 -32.94 37.96
C LEU A 121 51.81 -32.21 36.68
N ALA A 122 52.55 -32.37 35.58
CA ALA A 122 52.20 -31.82 34.28
C ALA A 122 50.87 -32.39 33.74
N SER A 123 50.65 -33.70 33.90
CA SER A 123 49.38 -34.33 33.51
C SER A 123 48.20 -33.85 34.36
N ILE A 124 48.40 -33.62 35.66
CA ILE A 124 47.36 -33.05 36.53
C ILE A 124 47.10 -31.58 36.16
N ALA A 125 48.14 -30.78 35.89
CA ALA A 125 47.98 -29.40 35.44
C ALA A 125 47.22 -29.28 34.10
N GLU A 126 47.46 -30.21 33.16
CA GLU A 126 46.69 -30.29 31.91
C GLU A 126 45.22 -30.67 32.15
N GLN A 127 44.94 -31.54 33.14
CA GLN A 127 43.58 -31.90 33.53
C GLN A 127 42.85 -30.76 34.27
N ASP A 128 43.52 -30.04 35.18
CA ASP A 128 43.02 -28.83 35.84
C ASP A 128 42.58 -27.77 34.82
N LEU A 129 43.40 -27.54 33.78
CA LEU A 129 43.10 -26.59 32.71
C LEU A 129 41.84 -27.01 31.93
N LYS A 130 41.77 -28.28 31.50
CA LYS A 130 40.60 -28.83 30.79
C LYS A 130 39.33 -28.81 31.64
N LEU A 131 39.45 -29.07 32.94
CA LEU A 131 38.33 -28.97 33.88
C LEU A 131 37.85 -27.52 34.02
N SER A 132 38.76 -26.55 34.11
CA SER A 132 38.45 -25.12 34.16
C SER A 132 37.74 -24.63 32.88
N GLU A 133 38.18 -25.08 31.70
CA GLU A 133 37.52 -24.79 30.42
C GLU A 133 36.10 -25.36 30.36
N VAL A 134 35.91 -26.63 30.74
CA VAL A 134 34.59 -27.29 30.78
C VAL A 134 33.69 -26.65 31.84
N GLU A 135 34.22 -26.23 32.99
CA GLU A 135 33.45 -25.46 33.98
C GLU A 135 32.99 -24.10 33.42
N LEU A 136 33.87 -23.39 32.70
CA LEU A 136 33.53 -22.11 32.09
C LEU A 136 32.45 -22.27 31.01
N GLU A 137 32.54 -23.29 30.17
CA GLU A 137 31.51 -23.63 29.18
C GLU A 137 30.19 -24.03 29.86
N ASN A 138 30.25 -24.83 30.93
CA ASN A 138 29.06 -25.23 31.70
C ASN A 138 28.38 -24.03 32.38
N ARG A 139 29.15 -23.02 32.82
CA ARG A 139 28.62 -21.75 33.35
C ARG A 139 27.95 -20.93 32.24
N LYS A 140 28.55 -20.81 31.04
CA LYS A 140 27.96 -20.13 29.88
C LYS A 140 26.63 -20.77 29.46
N MET A 141 26.62 -22.09 29.24
CA MET A 141 25.40 -22.82 28.89
C MET A 141 24.28 -22.66 29.92
N LYS A 142 24.60 -22.52 31.21
CA LYS A 142 23.61 -22.24 32.26
C LYS A 142 22.99 -20.84 32.12
N VAL A 143 23.80 -19.82 31.83
CA VAL A 143 23.31 -18.45 31.57
C VAL A 143 22.42 -18.42 30.32
N GLU A 144 22.89 -18.99 29.21
CA GLU A 144 22.11 -19.09 27.97
C GLU A 144 20.76 -19.82 28.19
N LEU A 145 20.76 -20.91 28.97
CA LEU A 145 19.52 -21.64 29.33
C LEU A 145 18.58 -20.83 30.23
N GLU A 146 19.08 -19.90 31.06
CA GLU A 146 18.25 -18.99 31.84
C GLU A 146 17.71 -17.84 30.98
N GLU A 147 18.53 -17.27 30.08
CA GLU A 147 18.11 -16.29 29.09
C GLU A 147 16.97 -16.84 28.22
N PHE A 148 17.15 -18.01 27.58
CA PHE A 148 16.11 -18.68 26.79
C PHE A 148 14.84 -19.00 27.60
N ARG A 149 14.96 -19.28 28.91
CA ARG A 149 13.79 -19.44 29.79
C ARG A 149 13.05 -18.12 29.98
N THR A 150 13.76 -17.01 30.21
CA THR A 150 13.11 -15.69 30.32
C THR A 150 12.43 -15.30 29.00
N GLU A 151 13.10 -15.48 27.85
CA GLU A 151 12.51 -15.26 26.53
C GLU A 151 11.25 -16.10 26.30
N ALA A 152 11.28 -17.39 26.63
CA ALA A 152 10.11 -18.26 26.50
C ALA A 152 8.92 -17.80 27.37
N THR A 153 9.16 -17.26 28.57
CA THR A 153 8.09 -16.65 29.38
C THR A 153 7.59 -15.33 28.79
N HIS A 154 8.48 -14.49 28.24
CA HIS A 154 8.11 -13.24 27.58
C HIS A 154 7.28 -13.50 26.31
N LEU A 155 7.68 -14.44 25.45
CA LEU A 155 6.93 -14.88 24.28
C LEU A 155 5.55 -15.46 24.67
N LYS A 156 5.47 -16.23 25.76
CA LYS A 156 4.18 -16.72 26.30
C LYS A 156 3.26 -15.58 26.75
N ASN A 157 3.81 -14.54 27.36
CA ASN A 157 3.07 -13.33 27.75
C ASN A 157 2.63 -12.51 26.52
N GLN A 158 3.48 -12.36 25.51
CA GLN A 158 3.12 -11.74 24.23
C GLN A 158 1.99 -12.51 23.54
N GLN A 159 2.06 -13.84 23.46
CA GLN A 159 1.00 -14.67 22.88
C GLN A 159 -0.35 -14.52 23.61
N ALA A 160 -0.33 -14.34 24.93
CA ALA A 160 -1.53 -14.04 25.70
C ALA A 160 -2.12 -12.65 25.39
N THR A 161 -1.26 -11.64 25.16
CA THR A 161 -1.70 -10.31 24.71
C THR A 161 -2.24 -10.33 23.29
N ILE A 162 -1.58 -11.03 22.36
CA ILE A 162 -2.04 -11.21 20.97
C ILE A 162 -3.46 -11.81 20.96
N ARG A 163 -3.71 -12.89 21.72
CA ARG A 163 -5.05 -13.50 21.82
C ARG A 163 -6.14 -12.56 22.34
N ARG A 164 -5.81 -11.63 23.25
CA ARG A 164 -6.76 -10.60 23.71
C ARG A 164 -7.05 -9.55 22.64
N LEU A 165 -6.06 -9.22 21.81
CA LEU A 165 -6.22 -8.28 20.70
C LEU A 165 -6.98 -8.91 19.53
N GLU A 166 -6.72 -10.19 19.20
CA GLU A 166 -7.46 -10.99 18.23
C GLU A 166 -8.94 -11.08 18.61
N GLU A 167 -9.24 -11.46 19.86
CA GLU A 167 -10.61 -11.54 20.37
C GLU A 167 -11.31 -10.17 20.43
N ARG A 168 -10.60 -9.10 20.83
CA ARG A 168 -11.16 -7.73 20.78
C ARG A 168 -11.45 -7.29 19.35
N ASN A 169 -10.58 -7.61 18.39
CA ASN A 169 -10.78 -7.26 17.00
C ASN A 169 -11.99 -8.01 16.41
N ARG A 170 -12.10 -9.31 16.71
CA ARG A 170 -13.27 -10.13 16.35
C ARG A 170 -14.58 -9.57 16.92
N GLN A 171 -14.58 -9.09 18.17
CA GLN A 171 -15.75 -8.46 18.78
C GLN A 171 -16.13 -7.14 18.09
N LEU A 172 -15.15 -6.35 17.66
CA LEU A 172 -15.40 -5.13 16.87
C LEU A 172 -15.90 -5.45 15.45
N GLU A 173 -15.37 -6.49 14.81
CA GLU A 173 -15.85 -7.00 13.52
C GLU A 173 -17.30 -7.48 13.62
N GLN A 174 -17.65 -8.23 14.66
CA GLN A 174 -19.03 -8.67 14.93
C GLN A 174 -19.97 -7.49 15.19
N GLN A 175 -19.60 -6.53 16.04
CA GLN A 175 -20.40 -5.32 16.27
C GLN A 175 -20.59 -4.47 15.00
N MET A 176 -19.60 -4.48 14.09
CA MET A 176 -19.72 -3.80 12.80
C MET A 176 -20.63 -4.58 11.83
N GLU A 177 -20.56 -5.91 11.81
CA GLU A 177 -21.45 -6.75 11.00
C GLU A 177 -22.92 -6.65 11.47
N GLU A 178 -23.14 -6.61 12.78
CA GLU A 178 -24.47 -6.40 13.39
C GLU A 178 -25.04 -5.02 13.00
N LYS A 179 -24.27 -3.94 13.13
CA LYS A 179 -24.68 -2.60 12.69
C LYS A 179 -24.94 -2.51 11.19
N VAL A 180 -24.13 -3.18 10.37
CA VAL A 180 -24.35 -3.23 8.91
C VAL A 180 -25.64 -3.99 8.60
N LYS A 181 -25.94 -5.09 9.30
CA LYS A 181 -27.22 -5.81 9.18
C LYS A 181 -28.41 -4.94 9.59
N GLU A 182 -28.32 -4.24 10.72
CA GLU A 182 -29.35 -3.32 11.20
C GLU A 182 -29.62 -2.19 10.19
N ILE A 183 -28.58 -1.53 9.69
CA ILE A 183 -28.70 -0.46 8.67
C ILE A 183 -29.29 -1.01 7.36
N VAL A 184 -28.88 -2.19 6.92
CA VAL A 184 -29.43 -2.85 5.72
C VAL A 184 -30.90 -3.21 5.92
N GLU A 185 -31.29 -3.73 7.08
CA GLU A 185 -32.69 -4.07 7.36
C GLU A 185 -33.57 -2.82 7.46
N ILE A 186 -33.11 -1.75 8.13
CA ILE A 186 -33.80 -0.45 8.17
C ILE A 186 -34.00 0.09 6.74
N LYS A 187 -32.95 0.06 5.91
CA LYS A 187 -33.03 0.55 4.52
C LYS A 187 -33.89 -0.34 3.63
N GLN A 188 -33.94 -1.65 3.87
CA GLN A 188 -34.83 -2.57 3.18
C GLN A 188 -36.30 -2.33 3.56
N ARG A 189 -36.58 -2.04 4.85
CA ARG A 189 -37.91 -1.64 5.33
C ARG A 189 -38.34 -0.30 4.75
N SER A 190 -37.48 0.73 4.77
CA SER A 190 -37.83 2.05 4.20
C SER A 190 -38.07 1.99 2.69
N LEU A 191 -37.28 1.21 1.96
CA LEU A 191 -37.49 0.97 0.53
C LEU A 191 -38.78 0.18 0.26
N ALA A 192 -39.16 -0.77 1.12
CA ALA A 192 -40.44 -1.46 1.01
C ALA A 192 -41.63 -0.51 1.26
N GLU A 193 -41.54 0.38 2.26
CA GLU A 193 -42.54 1.41 2.50
C GLU A 193 -42.66 2.42 1.35
N GLU A 194 -41.54 2.85 0.76
CA GLU A 194 -41.54 3.76 -0.39
C GLU A 194 -42.14 3.11 -1.65
N ASN A 195 -41.80 1.84 -1.91
CA ASN A 195 -42.44 1.05 -2.97
C ASN A 195 -43.93 0.83 -2.71
N GLN A 196 -44.37 0.66 -1.46
CA GLN A 196 -45.79 0.58 -1.13
C GLN A 196 -46.50 1.92 -1.37
N LYS A 197 -45.98 3.03 -0.84
CA LYS A 197 -46.56 4.38 -0.99
C LYS A 197 -46.65 4.80 -2.47
N THR A 198 -45.63 4.50 -3.27
CA THR A 198 -45.66 4.76 -4.73
C THR A 198 -46.66 3.87 -5.47
N LEU A 199 -46.81 2.60 -5.09
CA LEU A 199 -47.83 1.70 -5.64
C LEU A 199 -49.25 2.15 -5.26
N GLU A 200 -49.46 2.64 -4.03
CA GLU A 200 -50.74 3.21 -3.57
C GLU A 200 -51.10 4.47 -4.38
N VAL A 201 -50.18 5.43 -4.53
CA VAL A 201 -50.39 6.64 -5.37
C VAL A 201 -50.63 6.29 -6.84
N LEU A 202 -49.94 5.28 -7.39
CA LEU A 202 -50.20 4.80 -8.76
C LEU A 202 -51.60 4.19 -8.90
N LYS A 203 -52.07 3.47 -7.88
CA LYS A 203 -53.41 2.85 -7.85
C LYS A 203 -54.53 3.88 -7.68
N GLU A 204 -54.35 4.90 -6.84
CA GLU A 204 -55.27 6.05 -6.74
C GLU A 204 -55.35 6.80 -8.07
N ARG A 205 -54.21 7.03 -8.72
CA ARG A 205 -54.15 7.64 -10.05
C ARG A 205 -54.83 6.76 -11.11
N GLU A 206 -54.68 5.44 -11.05
CA GLU A 206 -55.37 4.52 -11.95
C GLU A 206 -56.90 4.62 -11.75
N GLN A 207 -57.38 4.59 -10.51
CA GLN A 207 -58.81 4.74 -10.19
C GLN A 207 -59.37 6.08 -10.71
N LEU A 208 -58.65 7.19 -10.50
CA LEU A 208 -59.06 8.51 -10.99
C LEU A 208 -59.10 8.58 -12.53
N LEU A 209 -58.18 7.90 -13.23
CA LEU A 209 -58.20 7.78 -14.68
C LEU A 209 -59.33 6.85 -15.19
N GLN A 210 -59.61 5.76 -14.47
CA GLN A 210 -60.77 4.89 -14.76
C GLN A 210 -62.09 5.65 -14.58
N ASP A 211 -62.19 6.53 -13.58
CA ASP A 211 -63.37 7.37 -13.35
C ASP A 211 -63.54 8.49 -14.38
N GLN A 212 -62.44 9.15 -14.78
CA GLN A 212 -62.49 10.09 -15.92
C GLN A 212 -62.90 9.38 -17.21
N LEU A 213 -62.38 8.17 -17.46
CA LEU A 213 -62.77 7.34 -18.61
C LEU A 213 -64.25 6.93 -18.54
N ARG A 214 -64.76 6.61 -17.35
CA ARG A 214 -66.18 6.29 -17.09
C ARG A 214 -67.07 7.50 -17.37
N GLN A 215 -66.74 8.66 -16.83
CA GLN A 215 -67.47 9.91 -17.04
C GLN A 215 -67.46 10.35 -18.51
N ALA A 216 -66.33 10.19 -19.21
CA ALA A 216 -66.22 10.49 -20.65
C ALA A 216 -67.04 9.51 -21.51
N LYS A 217 -67.08 8.22 -21.17
CA LYS A 217 -67.96 7.25 -21.85
C LYS A 217 -69.44 7.54 -21.60
N GLU A 218 -69.80 7.97 -20.40
CA GLU A 218 -71.16 8.35 -20.06
C GLU A 218 -71.60 9.64 -20.76
N SER A 219 -70.74 10.66 -20.83
CA SER A 219 -71.05 11.90 -21.57
C SER A 219 -71.17 11.66 -23.08
N VAL A 220 -70.31 10.80 -23.67
CA VAL A 220 -70.46 10.35 -25.06
C VAL A 220 -71.77 9.58 -25.27
N SER A 221 -72.13 8.65 -24.37
CA SER A 221 -73.41 7.92 -24.44
C SER A 221 -74.63 8.83 -24.33
N ASN A 222 -74.56 9.85 -23.47
CA ASN A 222 -75.65 10.81 -23.32
C ASN A 222 -75.73 11.78 -24.52
N MET A 223 -74.59 12.16 -25.12
CA MET A 223 -74.57 12.88 -26.41
C MET A 223 -75.11 12.03 -27.57
N GLN A 224 -74.84 10.72 -27.60
CA GLN A 224 -75.42 9.81 -28.59
C GLN A 224 -76.94 9.74 -28.45
N LYS A 225 -77.47 9.55 -27.24
CA LYS A 225 -78.93 9.58 -26.97
C LYS A 225 -79.57 10.92 -27.35
N LEU A 226 -78.91 12.05 -27.04
CA LEU A 226 -79.38 13.38 -27.44
C LEU A 226 -79.39 13.55 -28.96
N HIS A 227 -78.38 13.03 -29.65
CA HIS A 227 -78.33 13.04 -31.11
C HIS A 227 -79.42 12.16 -31.72
N GLU A 228 -79.65 10.95 -31.19
CA GLU A 228 -80.75 10.05 -31.61
C GLU A 228 -82.11 10.71 -31.41
N LEU A 229 -82.36 11.35 -30.25
CA LEU A 229 -83.59 12.08 -29.97
C LEU A 229 -83.79 13.27 -30.92
N ALA A 230 -82.76 14.09 -31.14
CA ALA A 230 -82.83 15.21 -32.08
C ALA A 230 -83.01 14.73 -33.54
N GLN A 231 -82.37 13.63 -33.92
CA GLN A 231 -82.52 13.03 -35.24
C GLN A 231 -83.93 12.47 -35.45
N ASN A 232 -84.52 11.84 -34.43
CA ASN A 232 -85.91 11.37 -34.47
C ASN A 232 -86.89 12.55 -34.58
N GLN A 233 -86.71 13.62 -33.81
CA GLN A 233 -87.51 14.85 -33.94
C GLN A 233 -87.40 15.47 -35.34
N MET A 234 -86.21 15.46 -35.95
CA MET A 234 -86.00 15.93 -37.33
C MET A 234 -86.65 15.00 -38.38
N PHE A 235 -86.80 13.70 -38.10
CA PHE A 235 -87.60 12.80 -38.93
C PHE A 235 -89.10 13.01 -38.75
N GLU A 236 -89.59 13.21 -37.52
CA GLU A 236 -91.00 13.53 -37.23
C GLU A 236 -91.43 14.85 -37.89
N LEU A 237 -90.62 15.91 -37.76
CA LEU A 237 -90.87 17.19 -38.42
C LEU A 237 -90.82 17.09 -39.95
N ARG A 238 -89.97 16.23 -40.52
CA ARG A 238 -90.00 15.93 -41.96
C ARG A 238 -91.27 15.19 -42.36
N ALA A 239 -91.68 14.16 -41.62
CA ALA A 239 -92.90 13.42 -41.89
C ALA A 239 -94.14 14.33 -41.83
N GLN A 240 -94.24 15.17 -40.80
CA GLN A 240 -95.31 16.18 -40.66
C GLN A 240 -95.28 17.21 -41.81
N SER A 241 -94.09 17.67 -42.22
CA SER A 241 -93.97 18.60 -43.35
C SER A 241 -94.30 17.96 -44.70
N GLU A 242 -93.96 16.68 -44.90
CA GLU A 242 -94.32 15.90 -46.08
C GLU A 242 -95.83 15.59 -46.12
N GLU A 243 -96.44 15.31 -44.95
CA GLU A 243 -97.89 15.15 -44.77
C GLU A 243 -98.64 16.47 -45.03
N GLU A 244 -98.20 17.59 -44.44
CA GLU A 244 -98.79 18.91 -44.67
C GLU A 244 -98.66 19.32 -46.14
N ARG A 245 -97.52 19.02 -46.79
CA ARG A 245 -97.32 19.26 -48.21
C ARG A 245 -98.22 18.38 -49.08
N ALA A 246 -98.44 17.12 -48.71
CA ALA A 246 -99.36 16.23 -49.39
C ALA A 246 -100.84 16.67 -49.21
N ALA A 247 -101.21 17.10 -48.00
CA ALA A 247 -102.52 17.67 -47.70
C ALA A 247 -102.78 18.93 -48.54
N LYS A 248 -101.86 19.90 -48.54
CA LYS A 248 -101.92 21.11 -49.39
C LYS A 248 -101.93 20.78 -50.88
N GLN A 249 -101.19 19.76 -51.31
CA GLN A 249 -101.25 19.30 -52.71
C GLN A 249 -102.62 18.69 -53.06
N SER A 250 -103.27 17.99 -52.13
CA SER A 250 -104.64 17.49 -52.31
C SER A 250 -105.69 18.61 -52.29
N GLU A 251 -105.50 19.62 -51.44
CA GLU A 251 -106.34 20.83 -51.41
C GLU A 251 -106.24 21.60 -52.73
N VAL A 252 -105.03 21.79 -53.28
CA VAL A 252 -104.81 22.39 -54.60
C VAL A 252 -105.49 21.59 -55.71
N ILE A 253 -105.49 20.26 -55.66
CA ILE A 253 -106.22 19.41 -56.62
C ILE A 253 -107.74 19.60 -56.50
N LEU A 254 -108.29 19.66 -55.28
CA LEU A 254 -109.72 19.89 -55.03
C LEU A 254 -110.16 21.30 -55.45
N LEU A 255 -109.32 22.31 -55.21
CA LEU A 255 -109.54 23.69 -55.68
C LEU A 255 -109.44 23.78 -57.21
N MET A 256 -108.54 23.02 -57.83
CA MET A 256 -108.43 22.96 -59.30
C MET A 256 -109.65 22.30 -59.93
N ASP A 257 -110.17 21.21 -59.34
CA ASP A 257 -111.44 20.58 -59.74
C ASP A 257 -112.64 21.53 -59.55
N GLU A 258 -112.81 22.19 -58.40
CA GLU A 258 -113.89 23.18 -58.23
C GLU A 258 -113.71 24.40 -59.15
N VAL A 259 -112.48 24.79 -59.52
CA VAL A 259 -112.22 25.79 -60.57
C VAL A 259 -112.62 25.27 -61.96
N GLU A 260 -112.32 24.03 -62.32
CA GLU A 260 -112.76 23.42 -63.60
C GLU A 260 -114.29 23.28 -63.65
N ARG A 261 -114.95 22.90 -62.54
CA ARG A 261 -116.41 22.93 -62.40
C ARG A 261 -116.95 24.36 -62.51
N ALA A 262 -116.33 25.34 -61.86
CA ALA A 262 -116.75 26.74 -61.90
C ALA A 262 -116.56 27.35 -63.30
N GLN A 263 -115.47 27.04 -64.00
CA GLN A 263 -115.26 27.39 -65.40
C GLN A 263 -116.30 26.70 -66.30
N THR A 264 -116.64 25.44 -66.05
CA THR A 264 -117.71 24.73 -66.79
C THR A 264 -119.08 25.37 -66.57
N ARG A 265 -119.43 25.73 -65.33
CA ARG A 265 -120.64 26.51 -64.99
C ARG A 265 -120.61 27.91 -65.59
N LEU A 266 -119.44 28.56 -65.65
CA LEU A 266 -119.29 29.87 -66.27
C LEU A 266 -119.46 29.77 -67.79
N LEU A 267 -118.94 28.74 -68.44
CA LEU A 267 -119.14 28.47 -69.87
C LEU A 267 -120.57 28.04 -70.22
N SER A 268 -121.38 27.52 -69.29
CA SER A 268 -122.82 27.36 -69.50
C SER A 268 -123.56 28.69 -69.26
N LEU A 269 -123.26 29.40 -68.16
CA LEU A 269 -123.81 30.71 -67.86
C LEU A 269 -123.43 31.79 -68.89
N GLU A 270 -122.32 31.66 -69.62
CA GLU A 270 -121.97 32.56 -70.72
C GLU A 270 -122.74 32.24 -72.01
N ARG A 271 -123.12 30.98 -72.24
CA ARG A 271 -124.07 30.62 -73.31
C ARG A 271 -125.48 31.13 -72.98
N GLU A 272 -125.92 30.94 -71.74
CA GLU A 272 -127.20 31.49 -71.24
C GLU A 272 -127.20 33.02 -71.22
N LYS A 273 -126.11 33.66 -70.79
CA LYS A 273 -125.92 35.11 -70.88
C LYS A 273 -125.82 35.59 -72.33
N GLY A 274 -125.35 34.77 -73.26
CA GLY A 274 -125.42 35.02 -74.70
C GLY A 274 -126.88 35.11 -75.16
N LEU A 275 -127.66 34.07 -74.88
CA LEU A 275 -129.10 34.01 -75.15
C LEU A 275 -129.88 35.17 -74.49
N LEU A 276 -129.57 35.47 -73.22
CA LEU A 276 -130.17 36.58 -72.48
C LEU A 276 -129.70 37.94 -72.99
N ARG A 277 -128.46 38.11 -73.46
CA ARG A 277 -128.03 39.34 -74.16
C ARG A 277 -128.82 39.53 -75.45
N THR A 278 -129.11 38.47 -76.19
CA THR A 278 -129.99 38.56 -77.37
C THR A 278 -131.41 39.01 -77.00
N GLN A 279 -131.92 38.68 -75.80
CA GLN A 279 -133.20 39.18 -75.29
C GLN A 279 -133.13 40.59 -74.68
N LEU A 280 -131.97 40.98 -74.11
CA LEU A 280 -131.80 42.27 -73.42
C LEU A 280 -131.34 43.39 -74.38
N GLN A 281 -130.73 43.05 -75.51
CA GLN A 281 -130.51 43.98 -76.63
C GLN A 281 -131.82 44.53 -77.21
N SER A 282 -132.95 43.85 -76.97
CA SER A 282 -134.30 44.31 -77.32
C SER A 282 -135.05 45.04 -76.19
N ALA A 283 -134.40 45.34 -75.05
CA ALA A 283 -135.06 45.94 -73.90
C ALA A 283 -134.23 47.06 -73.21
N ASN A 284 -134.65 48.30 -73.50
CA ASN A 284 -134.47 49.52 -72.69
C ASN A 284 -133.08 50.20 -72.67
N GLU A 285 -132.99 51.33 -73.39
CA GLU A 285 -131.95 52.37 -73.26
C GLU A 285 -132.26 53.34 -72.09
N GLU A 286 -131.29 54.19 -71.70
CA GLU A 286 -131.45 55.36 -70.77
C GLU A 286 -131.81 55.04 -69.29
N THR A 287 -131.59 55.87 -68.25
CA THR A 287 -130.89 57.16 -67.91
C THR A 287 -130.74 57.21 -66.35
N ASP A 288 -130.07 58.10 -65.59
CA ASP A 288 -128.95 59.10 -65.70
C ASP A 288 -128.81 59.82 -64.30
N LYS A 289 -127.77 60.66 -64.05
CA LYS A 289 -127.56 61.57 -62.88
C LYS A 289 -127.22 60.89 -61.52
N LYS A 290 -126.69 61.52 -60.44
CA LYS A 290 -125.97 62.79 -60.10
C LYS A 290 -125.28 62.58 -58.69
N SER A 291 -124.48 63.43 -58.02
CA SER A 291 -123.88 64.78 -58.25
C SER A 291 -122.82 65.16 -57.19
N ASP A 292 -122.01 66.18 -57.49
CA ASP A 292 -121.51 67.30 -56.65
C ASP A 292 -121.21 67.07 -55.14
N ASN A 293 -119.96 67.34 -54.73
CA ASN A 293 -119.60 67.65 -53.34
C ASN A 293 -118.48 68.70 -53.28
N ILE A 294 -118.75 69.85 -52.65
CA ILE A 294 -117.86 71.02 -52.53
C ILE A 294 -117.22 71.11 -51.12
N ASP A 295 -117.56 70.21 -50.21
CA ASP A 295 -117.14 70.23 -48.79
C ASP A 295 -115.79 69.53 -48.54
N SER A 296 -115.22 68.89 -49.57
CA SER A 296 -114.00 68.07 -49.45
C SER A 296 -112.72 68.89 -49.20
N ASN A 297 -112.63 70.10 -49.74
CA ASN A 297 -111.38 70.86 -49.76
C ASN A 297 -111.00 71.38 -48.37
N THR A 298 -111.97 71.91 -47.63
CA THR A 298 -111.83 72.41 -46.24
C THR A 298 -111.46 71.30 -45.26
N ILE A 299 -111.92 70.07 -45.50
CA ILE A 299 -111.57 68.89 -44.69
C ILE A 299 -110.13 68.45 -45.00
N LEU A 300 -109.72 68.49 -46.26
CA LEU A 300 -108.35 68.16 -46.68
C LEU A 300 -107.32 69.15 -46.12
N GLU A 301 -107.60 70.45 -46.13
CA GLU A 301 -106.69 71.49 -45.62
C GLU A 301 -106.47 71.37 -44.11
N ASN A 302 -107.53 71.16 -43.32
CA ASN A 302 -107.40 70.88 -41.89
C ASN A 302 -106.69 69.52 -41.62
N SER A 303 -106.91 68.51 -42.46
CA SER A 303 -106.17 67.23 -42.38
C SER A 303 -104.69 67.38 -42.72
N LEU A 304 -104.34 68.30 -43.62
CA LEU A 304 -102.95 68.60 -43.98
C LEU A 304 -102.21 69.22 -42.81
N ILE A 305 -102.75 70.28 -42.21
CA ILE A 305 -102.15 70.97 -41.05
C ILE A 305 -101.98 70.01 -39.85
N ALA A 306 -102.97 69.13 -39.62
CA ALA A 306 -102.87 68.09 -38.59
C ALA A 306 -101.73 67.08 -38.88
N LYS A 307 -101.56 66.67 -40.15
CA LYS A 307 -100.47 65.78 -40.57
C LYS A 307 -99.11 66.47 -40.51
N GLU A 308 -98.99 67.72 -40.91
CA GLU A 308 -97.75 68.50 -40.83
C GLU A 308 -97.30 68.67 -39.38
N LYS A 309 -98.23 68.92 -38.45
CA LYS A 309 -97.94 68.95 -37.01
C LYS A 309 -97.42 67.58 -36.52
N ILE A 310 -98.10 66.48 -36.85
CA ILE A 310 -97.68 65.11 -36.49
C ILE A 310 -96.31 64.77 -37.09
N ILE A 311 -96.04 65.19 -38.34
CA ILE A 311 -94.73 65.02 -38.99
C ILE A 311 -93.64 65.84 -38.27
N SER A 312 -93.94 67.06 -37.81
CA SER A 312 -92.99 67.86 -37.04
C SER A 312 -92.71 67.25 -35.66
N GLU A 313 -93.71 66.66 -35.01
CA GLU A 313 -93.59 65.96 -33.73
C GLU A 313 -92.77 64.67 -33.89
N LEU A 314 -93.08 63.84 -34.89
CA LEU A 314 -92.33 62.63 -35.22
C LEU A 314 -90.88 62.92 -35.65
N ASN A 315 -90.62 64.00 -36.39
CA ASN A 315 -89.26 64.41 -36.74
C ASN A 315 -88.47 64.89 -35.52
N MET A 316 -89.12 65.55 -34.55
CA MET A 316 -88.49 65.93 -33.29
C MET A 316 -88.24 64.73 -32.39
N GLU A 317 -89.15 63.76 -32.33
CA GLU A 317 -88.94 62.47 -31.65
C GLU A 317 -87.80 61.67 -32.30
N LEU A 318 -87.77 61.55 -33.63
CA LEU A 318 -86.66 60.93 -34.36
C LEU A 318 -85.33 61.61 -34.06
N HIS A 319 -85.27 62.95 -34.11
CA HIS A 319 -84.03 63.68 -33.83
C HIS A 319 -83.57 63.50 -32.36
N ASN A 320 -84.51 63.46 -31.41
CA ASN A 320 -84.20 63.15 -30.01
C ASN A 320 -83.66 61.72 -29.86
N ILE A 321 -84.28 60.72 -30.52
CA ILE A 321 -83.86 59.32 -30.49
C ILE A 321 -82.49 59.13 -31.17
N GLU A 322 -82.24 59.78 -32.30
CA GLU A 322 -80.93 59.80 -32.96
C GLU A 322 -79.87 60.44 -32.07
N THR A 323 -80.21 61.51 -31.36
CA THR A 323 -79.30 62.20 -30.42
C THR A 323 -78.98 61.34 -29.20
N THR A 324 -79.99 60.72 -28.56
CA THR A 324 -79.73 59.81 -27.43
C THR A 324 -78.94 58.59 -27.85
N LEU A 325 -79.27 57.98 -28.99
CA LEU A 325 -78.55 56.83 -29.54
C LEU A 325 -77.13 57.18 -30.01
N SER A 326 -76.88 58.43 -30.43
CA SER A 326 -75.52 58.94 -30.68
C SER A 326 -74.74 59.10 -29.38
N ASN A 327 -75.37 59.62 -28.32
CA ASN A 327 -74.74 59.79 -27.01
C ASN A 327 -74.40 58.43 -26.37
N GLU A 328 -75.34 57.47 -26.36
CA GLU A 328 -75.11 56.09 -25.89
C GLU A 328 -73.97 55.41 -26.67
N ARG A 329 -73.91 55.61 -28.00
CA ARG A 329 -72.79 55.12 -28.82
C ARG A 329 -71.46 55.76 -28.41
N GLU A 330 -71.42 57.07 -28.14
CA GLU A 330 -70.20 57.73 -27.69
C GLU A 330 -69.78 57.28 -26.28
N GLU A 331 -70.72 57.13 -25.35
CA GLU A 331 -70.47 56.57 -24.02
C GLU A 331 -69.92 55.14 -24.10
N HIS A 332 -70.54 54.25 -24.89
CA HIS A 332 -70.04 52.90 -25.12
C HIS A 332 -68.66 52.89 -25.79
N ILE A 333 -68.42 53.74 -26.79
CA ILE A 333 -67.10 53.90 -27.41
C ILE A 333 -66.06 54.36 -26.38
N ASN A 334 -66.42 55.28 -25.48
CA ASN A 334 -65.53 55.79 -24.45
C ASN A 334 -65.30 54.76 -23.31
N GLU A 335 -66.28 53.95 -22.96
CA GLU A 335 -66.10 52.84 -22.02
C GLU A 335 -65.25 51.72 -22.63
N ILE A 336 -65.46 51.38 -23.91
CA ILE A 336 -64.59 50.46 -24.66
C ILE A 336 -63.14 50.99 -24.69
N LYS A 337 -62.91 52.30 -24.85
CA LYS A 337 -61.57 52.89 -24.74
C LYS A 337 -60.97 52.71 -23.33
N LYS A 338 -61.73 52.94 -22.25
CA LYS A 338 -61.27 52.73 -20.86
C LYS A 338 -60.92 51.28 -20.59
N LEU A 339 -61.82 50.35 -20.94
CA LEU A 339 -61.63 48.91 -20.77
C LEU A 339 -60.41 48.40 -21.55
N ASN A 340 -60.19 48.88 -22.78
CA ASN A 340 -58.97 48.56 -23.55
C ASN A 340 -57.69 49.16 -22.94
N ALA A 341 -57.77 50.34 -22.30
CA ALA A 341 -56.62 50.91 -21.59
C ALA A 341 -56.26 50.10 -20.34
N LEU A 342 -57.27 49.74 -19.54
CA LEU A 342 -57.11 48.86 -18.36
C LEU A 342 -56.61 47.47 -18.76
N LEU A 343 -57.09 46.90 -19.87
CA LEU A 343 -56.61 45.61 -20.38
C LEU A 343 -55.10 45.67 -20.66
N ARG A 344 -54.64 46.68 -21.41
CA ARG A 344 -53.21 46.86 -21.70
C ARG A 344 -52.37 47.10 -20.46
N GLU A 345 -52.88 47.85 -19.49
CA GLU A 345 -52.21 48.05 -18.19
C GLU A 345 -52.03 46.71 -17.47
N LYS A 346 -53.05 45.85 -17.45
CA LYS A 346 -52.96 44.50 -16.85
C LYS A 346 -52.12 43.53 -17.67
N GLU A 347 -52.09 43.64 -19.00
CA GLU A 347 -51.19 42.87 -19.87
C GLU A 347 -49.71 43.23 -19.62
N ILE A 348 -49.39 44.54 -19.53
CA ILE A 348 -48.05 45.03 -19.20
C ILE A 348 -47.64 44.55 -17.80
N ALA A 349 -48.50 44.72 -16.79
CA ALA A 349 -48.22 44.25 -15.43
C ALA A 349 -48.07 42.72 -15.34
N LEU A 350 -48.84 41.95 -16.12
CA LEU A 350 -48.67 40.49 -16.22
C LEU A 350 -47.33 40.13 -16.85
N GLU A 351 -46.91 40.83 -17.90
CA GLU A 351 -45.65 40.55 -18.59
C GLU A 351 -44.42 40.96 -17.75
N GLU A 352 -44.54 42.02 -16.96
CA GLU A 352 -43.53 42.43 -15.96
C GLU A 352 -43.47 41.42 -14.80
N MET A 353 -44.60 41.00 -14.24
CA MET A 353 -44.67 39.94 -13.22
C MET A 353 -44.14 38.59 -13.73
N LYS A 354 -44.38 38.23 -15.00
CA LYS A 354 -43.76 37.04 -15.62
C LYS A 354 -42.24 37.18 -15.71
N LYS A 355 -41.72 38.35 -16.09
CA LYS A 355 -40.28 38.61 -16.16
C LYS A 355 -39.63 38.55 -14.78
N GLU A 356 -40.28 39.09 -13.74
CA GLU A 356 -39.85 38.87 -12.36
C GLU A 356 -39.85 37.38 -12.00
N LEU A 357 -40.91 36.64 -12.34
CA LEU A 357 -41.02 35.22 -12.01
C LEU A 357 -39.96 34.36 -12.74
N GLN A 358 -39.55 34.75 -13.95
CA GLN A 358 -38.46 34.12 -14.71
C GLN A 358 -37.07 34.56 -14.24
N ALA A 359 -36.93 35.78 -13.75
CA ALA A 359 -35.67 36.31 -13.21
C ALA A 359 -35.38 35.86 -11.77
N ARG A 360 -36.42 35.45 -11.01
CA ARG A 360 -36.26 34.82 -9.70
C ARG A 360 -35.50 33.49 -9.86
N PRO A 361 -34.43 33.26 -9.07
CA PRO A 361 -33.73 31.97 -9.05
C PRO A 361 -34.71 30.83 -8.81
N THR A 362 -34.67 29.81 -9.66
CA THR A 362 -35.48 28.59 -9.49
C THR A 362 -35.15 27.93 -8.15
N GLU A 363 -36.13 27.29 -7.51
CA GLU A 363 -35.95 26.62 -6.21
C GLU A 363 -34.72 25.69 -6.19
N LYS A 364 -34.57 24.86 -7.23
CA LYS A 364 -33.37 24.02 -7.44
C LYS A 364 -32.04 24.80 -7.49
N LEU A 365 -32.02 25.99 -8.09
CA LEU A 365 -30.82 26.83 -8.15
C LEU A 365 -30.52 27.47 -6.78
N VAL A 366 -31.55 27.81 -5.99
CA VAL A 366 -31.38 28.27 -4.61
C VAL A 366 -30.82 27.14 -3.74
N ASP A 367 -31.34 25.93 -3.87
CA ASP A 367 -30.86 24.76 -3.14
C ASP A 367 -29.45 24.34 -3.56
N ASP A 368 -29.13 24.36 -4.85
CA ASP A 368 -27.77 24.10 -5.35
C ASP A 368 -26.77 25.15 -4.85
N LEU A 369 -27.18 26.42 -4.77
CA LEU A 369 -26.34 27.47 -4.18
C LEU A 369 -26.20 27.29 -2.66
N ARG A 370 -27.27 26.92 -1.94
CA ARG A 370 -27.21 26.59 -0.51
C ARG A 370 -26.30 25.41 -0.22
N LYS A 371 -26.40 24.33 -1.01
CA LYS A 371 -25.49 23.16 -0.95
C LYS A 371 -24.05 23.61 -1.18
N LYS A 372 -23.76 24.29 -2.30
CA LYS A 372 -22.41 24.79 -2.63
C LYS A 372 -21.84 25.68 -1.52
N VAL A 373 -22.63 26.55 -0.91
CA VAL A 373 -22.21 27.37 0.24
C VAL A 373 -21.92 26.50 1.47
N LYS A 374 -22.79 25.55 1.83
CA LYS A 374 -22.59 24.66 2.98
C LYS A 374 -21.34 23.78 2.82
N ILE A 375 -21.10 23.30 1.60
CA ILE A 375 -19.91 22.52 1.24
C ILE A 375 -18.65 23.39 1.28
N LEU A 376 -18.67 24.61 0.71
CA LEU A 376 -17.55 25.55 0.79
C LEU A 376 -17.24 25.95 2.24
N GLN A 377 -18.27 26.10 3.08
CA GLN A 377 -18.11 26.36 4.51
C GLN A 377 -17.48 25.16 5.23
N ALA A 378 -17.94 23.93 4.94
CA ALA A 378 -17.36 22.73 5.54
C ALA A 378 -15.90 22.50 5.10
N VAL A 379 -15.60 22.67 3.81
CA VAL A 379 -14.25 22.53 3.22
C VAL A 379 -13.31 23.67 3.63
N GLY A 380 -13.84 24.87 3.89
CA GLY A 380 -13.05 26.04 4.28
C GLY A 380 -12.79 26.17 5.78
N TYR A 381 -13.64 25.60 6.64
CA TYR A 381 -13.57 25.77 8.10
C TYR A 381 -13.40 24.46 8.89
N ASN A 382 -13.47 23.27 8.26
CA ASN A 382 -13.32 21.96 8.92
C ASN A 382 -14.20 21.77 10.19
N SER A 383 -15.36 22.43 10.22
CA SER A 383 -16.20 22.58 11.42
C SER A 383 -17.69 22.47 11.10
N ILE A 384 -18.12 21.30 10.59
CA ILE A 384 -19.52 20.87 10.53
C ILE A 384 -19.60 19.44 11.06
N GLU A 385 -20.55 19.19 11.95
CA GLU A 385 -20.80 17.89 12.59
C GLU A 385 -21.33 16.87 11.56
N ALA A 386 -20.99 15.59 11.74
CA ALA A 386 -21.11 14.59 10.68
C ALA A 386 -22.56 14.33 10.19
N GLU A 387 -23.55 14.56 11.05
CA GLU A 387 -24.98 14.36 10.73
C GLU A 387 -25.49 15.41 9.73
N ASP A 388 -24.94 16.63 9.76
CA ASP A 388 -25.38 17.75 8.94
C ASP A 388 -24.80 17.73 7.49
N TRP A 389 -23.95 16.72 7.21
CA TRP A 389 -23.29 16.44 5.93
C TRP A 389 -24.04 15.45 5.02
N GLU A 390 -24.67 14.40 5.57
CA GLU A 390 -25.42 13.41 4.77
C GLU A 390 -26.62 14.07 4.08
N VAL A 391 -27.30 14.99 4.77
CA VAL A 391 -28.41 15.79 4.22
C VAL A 391 -27.99 16.58 2.99
N ALA A 392 -26.77 17.14 2.99
CA ALA A 392 -26.27 18.01 1.92
C ALA A 392 -25.82 17.23 0.67
N THR A 393 -25.21 16.05 0.85
CA THR A 393 -24.57 15.24 -0.21
C THR A 393 -25.51 14.23 -0.88
N SER A 394 -26.80 14.30 -0.58
CA SER A 394 -27.89 13.45 -1.08
C SER A 394 -28.25 13.61 -2.57
N GLY A 395 -27.61 14.55 -3.30
CA GLY A 395 -27.85 14.79 -4.73
C GLY A 395 -26.83 14.09 -5.64
N GLU A 396 -27.28 13.13 -6.44
CA GLU A 396 -26.42 12.19 -7.21
C GLU A 396 -25.34 12.85 -8.09
N GLU A 397 -25.67 13.93 -8.80
CA GLU A 397 -24.73 14.57 -9.74
C GLU A 397 -23.62 15.37 -9.03
N MET A 398 -23.92 15.98 -7.88
CA MET A 398 -22.99 16.88 -7.18
C MET A 398 -22.09 16.10 -6.20
N SER A 399 -22.66 15.10 -5.51
CA SER A 399 -21.99 14.21 -4.55
C SER A 399 -20.67 13.60 -5.07
N LYS A 400 -20.60 13.29 -6.37
CA LYS A 400 -19.39 12.71 -6.98
C LYS A 400 -18.25 13.71 -7.19
N MET A 401 -18.55 14.98 -7.46
CA MET A 401 -17.52 16.03 -7.53
C MET A 401 -17.10 16.45 -6.11
N GLU A 402 -18.06 16.52 -5.20
CA GLU A 402 -17.85 16.89 -3.80
C GLU A 402 -16.95 15.90 -3.07
N SER A 403 -17.24 14.59 -3.17
CA SER A 403 -16.39 13.54 -2.60
C SER A 403 -14.97 13.53 -3.18
N LEU A 404 -14.80 13.82 -4.47
CA LEU A 404 -13.46 13.96 -5.09
C LEU A 404 -12.71 15.21 -4.58
N LEU A 405 -13.40 16.32 -4.32
CA LEU A 405 -12.79 17.51 -3.69
C LEU A 405 -12.43 17.24 -2.23
N LEU A 406 -13.27 16.52 -1.49
CA LEU A 406 -13.06 16.19 -0.07
C LEU A 406 -11.91 15.18 0.11
N ASP A 407 -11.87 14.12 -0.71
CA ASP A 407 -10.76 13.16 -0.74
C ASP A 407 -9.44 13.85 -1.13
N LYS A 408 -9.46 14.72 -2.15
CA LYS A 408 -8.30 15.50 -2.53
C LYS A 408 -7.85 16.46 -1.43
N ASN A 409 -8.77 17.10 -0.69
CA ASN A 409 -8.42 17.98 0.42
C ASN A 409 -7.78 17.16 1.57
N ARG A 410 -8.45 16.11 2.06
CA ARG A 410 -7.92 15.19 3.09
C ARG A 410 -6.57 14.60 2.69
N LYS A 411 -6.37 14.30 1.41
CA LYS A 411 -5.09 13.83 0.88
C LYS A 411 -4.01 14.93 0.93
N MET A 412 -4.33 16.17 0.55
CA MET A 412 -3.38 17.28 0.71
C MET A 412 -3.10 17.59 2.18
N GLU A 413 -4.07 17.48 3.09
CA GLU A 413 -3.86 17.59 4.54
C GLU A 413 -2.94 16.47 5.06
N HIS A 414 -3.13 15.23 4.60
CA HIS A 414 -2.25 14.11 4.93
C HIS A 414 -0.83 14.29 4.38
N GLU A 415 -0.68 14.76 3.13
CA GLU A 415 0.62 15.06 2.53
C GLU A 415 1.31 16.23 3.27
N LEU A 416 0.57 17.28 3.63
CA LEU A 416 1.08 18.45 4.37
C LEU A 416 1.48 18.08 5.82
N THR A 417 0.68 17.27 6.52
CA THR A 417 1.04 16.76 7.86
C THR A 417 2.24 15.81 7.80
N GLN A 418 2.29 14.89 6.83
CA GLN A 418 3.46 14.02 6.64
C GLN A 418 4.73 14.82 6.29
N MET A 419 4.62 15.89 5.49
CA MET A 419 5.74 16.79 5.21
C MET A 419 6.16 17.63 6.43
N LYS A 420 5.22 18.02 7.31
CA LYS A 420 5.54 18.64 8.61
C LYS A 420 6.29 17.67 9.53
N VAL A 421 5.89 16.39 9.61
CA VAL A 421 6.62 15.37 10.38
C VAL A 421 8.04 15.20 9.82
N LYS A 422 8.17 14.96 8.52
CA LYS A 422 9.48 14.86 7.83
C LYS A 422 10.36 16.10 8.04
N LEU A 423 9.78 17.30 8.06
CA LEU A 423 10.50 18.53 8.36
C LEU A 423 11.04 18.49 9.80
N SER A 424 10.20 18.17 10.79
CA SER A 424 10.63 18.07 12.20
C SER A 424 11.69 17.00 12.45
N GLU A 425 11.62 15.85 11.77
CA GLU A 425 12.66 14.81 11.77
C GLU A 425 13.98 15.33 11.19
N LYS A 426 13.94 16.12 10.10
CA LYS A 426 15.13 16.71 9.50
C LYS A 426 15.71 17.85 10.34
N THR A 427 14.88 18.64 11.01
CA THR A 427 15.33 19.68 11.96
C THR A 427 16.02 19.06 13.18
N SER A 428 15.46 18.00 13.79
CA SER A 428 16.13 17.35 14.93
C SER A 428 17.40 16.60 14.53
N LEU A 429 17.44 16.00 13.34
CA LEU A 429 18.69 15.43 12.78
C LEU A 429 19.75 16.52 12.51
N LEU A 430 19.36 17.70 12.05
CA LEU A 430 20.26 18.84 11.87
C LEU A 430 20.80 19.33 13.23
N GLU A 431 19.92 19.55 14.21
CA GLU A 431 20.28 19.98 15.58
C GLU A 431 21.25 19.00 16.25
N THR A 432 21.03 17.68 16.12
CA THR A 432 21.97 16.67 16.64
C THR A 432 23.29 16.58 15.87
N ALA A 433 23.34 17.04 14.61
CA ALA A 433 24.57 17.15 13.83
C ALA A 433 25.35 18.42 14.19
N GLU A 434 24.67 19.56 14.34
CA GLU A 434 25.22 20.83 14.81
C GLU A 434 25.78 20.70 16.23
N GLY A 435 25.08 20.00 17.14
CA GLY A 435 25.59 19.68 18.47
C GLY A 435 26.87 18.84 18.45
N LYS A 436 26.99 17.86 17.55
CA LYS A 436 28.24 17.08 17.35
C LYS A 436 29.36 17.90 16.74
N ILE A 437 29.04 18.83 15.83
CA ILE A 437 30.02 19.78 15.28
C ILE A 437 30.53 20.68 16.41
N ALA A 438 29.66 21.21 17.26
CA ALA A 438 30.05 22.01 18.43
C ALA A 438 30.93 21.22 19.43
N GLU A 439 30.58 19.96 19.72
CA GLU A 439 31.38 19.07 20.58
C GLU A 439 32.77 18.79 20.00
N LEU A 440 32.86 18.49 18.70
CA LEU A 440 34.13 18.27 18.01
C LEU A 440 34.96 19.56 17.93
N THR A 441 34.33 20.71 17.66
CA THR A 441 34.99 22.02 17.69
C THR A 441 35.49 22.37 19.10
N ALA A 442 34.77 22.02 20.16
CA ALA A 442 35.24 22.17 21.53
C ALA A 442 36.49 21.32 21.79
N LYS A 443 36.46 20.03 21.39
CA LYS A 443 37.61 19.11 21.51
C LYS A 443 38.84 19.57 20.71
N VAL A 444 38.64 20.11 19.50
CA VAL A 444 39.73 20.72 18.71
C VAL A 444 40.31 21.95 19.43
N ASN A 445 39.46 22.81 20.00
CA ASN A 445 39.93 23.96 20.78
C ASN A 445 40.67 23.55 22.07
N GLU A 446 40.27 22.47 22.74
CA GLU A 446 40.98 21.91 23.88
C GLU A 446 42.34 21.32 23.48
N GLN A 447 42.38 20.55 22.38
CA GLN A 447 43.61 20.01 21.81
C GLN A 447 44.57 21.13 21.37
N GLN A 448 44.06 22.18 20.72
CA GLN A 448 44.88 23.33 20.31
C GLN A 448 45.42 24.10 21.52
N LYS A 449 44.64 24.27 22.59
CA LYS A 449 45.13 24.84 23.87
C LYS A 449 46.14 23.93 24.58
N LEU A 450 46.03 22.60 24.43
CA LEU A 450 47.00 21.66 24.98
C LEU A 450 48.30 21.69 24.18
N ILE A 451 48.22 21.71 22.84
CA ILE A 451 49.35 21.90 21.93
C ILE A 451 50.06 23.21 22.25
N GLN A 452 49.34 24.33 22.37
CA GLN A 452 49.93 25.62 22.71
C GLN A 452 50.62 25.64 24.08
N LYS A 453 50.09 24.91 25.09
CA LYS A 453 50.78 24.71 26.37
C LYS A 453 52.06 23.87 26.24
N LEU A 454 52.02 22.82 25.42
CA LEU A 454 53.20 21.98 25.15
C LEU A 454 54.26 22.76 24.36
N GLU A 455 53.85 23.62 23.42
CA GLU A 455 54.72 24.57 22.70
C GLU A 455 55.33 25.59 23.66
N ASP A 456 54.52 26.22 24.53
CA ASP A 456 54.98 27.11 25.60
C ASP A 456 55.99 26.42 26.55
N ASP A 457 55.73 25.17 26.93
CA ASP A 457 56.59 24.40 27.84
C ASP A 457 57.86 23.87 27.13
N ILE A 458 57.79 23.57 25.83
CA ILE A 458 58.96 23.33 24.98
C ILE A 458 59.78 24.61 24.84
N LEU A 459 59.17 25.78 24.67
CA LEU A 459 59.84 27.09 24.62
C LEU A 459 60.53 27.42 25.95
N LYS A 460 59.86 27.20 27.11
CA LYS A 460 60.50 27.31 28.44
C LYS A 460 61.64 26.30 28.61
N GLY A 461 61.46 25.10 28.07
CA GLY A 461 62.49 24.06 28.01
C GLY A 461 63.70 24.45 27.16
N TYR A 462 63.48 25.13 26.02
CA TYR A 462 64.51 25.67 25.14
C TYR A 462 65.25 26.85 25.77
N ASN A 463 64.54 27.77 26.44
CA ASN A 463 65.12 28.86 27.22
C ASN A 463 65.95 28.34 28.43
N SER A 464 65.72 27.09 28.84
CA SER A 464 66.55 26.36 29.83
C SER A 464 67.68 25.54 29.20
N LYS A 465 67.85 25.63 27.87
CA LYS A 465 68.79 24.83 27.05
C LYS A 465 69.56 25.69 26.04
N ASP A 466 69.85 26.93 26.41
CA ASP A 466 70.60 27.94 25.65
C ASP A 466 72.12 27.61 25.51
N GLN A 467 72.43 26.32 25.34
CA GLN A 467 73.75 25.75 25.17
C GLN A 467 73.73 24.50 24.24
N ARG A 468 72.75 24.43 23.33
CA ARG A 468 72.73 23.42 22.24
C ARG A 468 71.97 23.83 20.97
N SER A 469 72.05 25.10 20.59
CA SER A 469 71.70 25.59 19.25
C SER A 469 72.58 24.93 18.16
N ASN A 470 72.05 24.85 16.93
CA ASN A 470 72.66 24.50 15.62
C ASN A 470 72.08 23.29 14.84
N LEU A 471 70.98 22.63 15.27
CA LEU A 471 70.37 21.52 14.51
C LEU A 471 68.83 21.54 14.49
N PHE A 472 68.21 22.70 14.27
CA PHE A 472 66.74 22.82 14.16
C PHE A 472 66.33 24.04 13.32
N ASP A 473 66.87 24.14 12.10
CA ASP A 473 66.62 25.25 11.16
C ASP A 473 66.50 24.73 9.72
N ASP A 474 65.51 23.87 9.48
CA ASP A 474 65.03 23.46 8.14
C ASP A 474 63.59 22.87 8.24
N TRP A 475 62.57 23.73 8.37
CA TRP A 475 61.18 23.32 8.23
C TRP A 475 60.25 24.44 7.74
N ASP A 476 60.38 24.84 6.47
CA ASP A 476 59.24 25.36 5.69
C ASP A 476 59.44 25.20 4.17
N LEU A 477 58.34 25.34 3.42
CA LEU A 477 58.25 25.60 1.97
C LEU A 477 58.75 24.54 0.98
N SER A 478 57.85 23.65 0.52
CA SER A 478 57.61 23.45 -0.93
C SER A 478 56.42 22.52 -1.28
N GLU A 479 55.19 23.01 -1.16
CA GLU A 479 54.09 22.51 -2.00
C GLU A 479 54.26 23.04 -3.45
N ALA A 480 54.92 22.29 -4.34
CA ALA A 480 54.85 22.56 -5.78
C ALA A 480 55.24 21.37 -6.71
N ARG A 481 54.23 20.69 -7.26
CA ARG A 481 54.11 20.40 -8.71
C ARG A 481 55.28 19.71 -9.47
N GLY A 482 55.56 18.45 -9.14
CA GLY A 482 55.54 17.32 -10.10
C GLY A 482 56.66 17.10 -11.14
N THR A 483 56.47 16.00 -11.89
CA THR A 483 57.18 15.56 -13.12
C THR A 483 58.58 14.93 -12.97
N GLU A 484 58.57 13.59 -12.95
CA GLU A 484 59.49 12.61 -13.59
C GLU A 484 61.03 12.64 -13.48
N LEU A 485 61.55 11.41 -13.35
CA LEU A 485 62.82 10.85 -13.86
C LEU A 485 64.16 11.07 -13.12
N SER A 486 65.07 10.16 -13.49
CA SER A 486 66.52 10.07 -13.21
C SER A 486 66.99 9.40 -11.92
N GLU A 487 68.02 8.58 -12.08
CA GLU A 487 68.58 7.64 -11.12
C GLU A 487 69.76 8.22 -10.29
N SER A 488 70.20 7.39 -9.34
CA SER A 488 71.60 7.15 -8.93
C SER A 488 72.14 7.77 -7.64
N THR A 489 72.61 6.86 -6.75
CA THR A 489 73.68 6.95 -5.72
C THR A 489 73.80 8.20 -4.81
N ASP A 490 74.10 8.08 -3.50
CA ASP A 490 74.83 6.99 -2.83
C ASP A 490 74.41 6.81 -1.34
N GLN A 491 75.02 5.83 -0.66
CA GLN A 491 74.59 5.26 0.61
C GLN A 491 74.87 6.12 1.85
N LYS A 492 73.88 6.25 2.74
CA LYS A 492 74.12 6.22 4.20
C LYS A 492 72.90 5.77 5.01
N HIS A 493 73.11 4.71 5.79
CA HIS A 493 72.21 4.03 6.72
C HIS A 493 71.08 4.88 7.34
N VAL A 494 69.84 4.61 6.96
CA VAL A 494 68.61 5.07 7.65
C VAL A 494 68.04 3.94 8.50
N SER A 495 67.35 4.26 9.60
CA SER A 495 66.74 3.28 10.51
C SER A 495 65.39 2.74 9.97
N PRO A 496 65.10 1.44 10.15
CA PRO A 496 64.02 0.76 9.41
C PRO A 496 62.59 1.19 9.77
N ASP A 497 62.38 1.94 10.85
CA ASP A 497 61.06 2.43 11.24
C ASP A 497 60.58 3.63 10.39
N GLN A 498 61.51 4.42 9.83
CA GLN A 498 61.16 5.62 9.08
C GLN A 498 60.63 5.28 7.67
N ASP A 499 61.21 4.27 7.02
CA ASP A 499 60.69 3.73 5.75
C ASP A 499 59.36 2.99 5.94
N GLN A 500 59.16 2.30 7.06
CA GLN A 500 57.84 1.73 7.40
C GLN A 500 56.79 2.83 7.57
N SER A 501 57.11 3.92 8.28
CA SER A 501 56.23 5.08 8.41
C SER A 501 55.91 5.74 7.06
N SER A 502 56.91 5.87 6.18
CA SER A 502 56.74 6.37 4.80
C SER A 502 55.84 5.46 3.96
N MET A 503 56.11 4.16 3.96
CA MET A 503 55.33 3.15 3.23
C MET A 503 53.88 3.08 3.74
N LEU A 504 53.65 3.15 5.05
CA LEU A 504 52.32 3.21 5.65
C LEU A 504 51.56 4.49 5.27
N LYS A 505 52.23 5.65 5.14
CA LYS A 505 51.62 6.88 4.60
C LYS A 505 51.23 6.71 3.13
N VAL A 506 52.09 6.11 2.30
CA VAL A 506 51.78 5.80 0.90
C VAL A 506 50.60 4.83 0.79
N ILE A 507 50.56 3.77 1.60
CA ILE A 507 49.46 2.79 1.64
C ILE A 507 48.15 3.46 2.11
N CYS A 508 48.18 4.33 3.12
CA CYS A 508 47.02 5.11 3.54
C CYS A 508 46.51 6.02 2.40
N ASN A 509 47.39 6.77 1.74
CA ASN A 509 47.02 7.65 0.62
C ASN A 509 46.46 6.86 -0.57
N GLN A 510 47.03 5.69 -0.89
CA GLN A 510 46.49 4.78 -1.91
C GLN A 510 45.11 4.24 -1.50
N ARG A 511 44.96 3.71 -0.28
CA ARG A 511 43.69 3.23 0.29
C ARG A 511 42.61 4.32 0.24
N ASP A 512 42.95 5.55 0.60
CA ASP A 512 41.98 6.63 0.70
C ASP A 512 41.63 7.22 -0.70
N ARG A 513 42.56 7.16 -1.66
CA ARG A 513 42.27 7.33 -3.10
C ARG A 513 41.38 6.22 -3.65
N PHE A 514 41.58 4.95 -3.26
CA PHE A 514 40.68 3.85 -3.63
C PHE A 514 39.29 4.01 -2.99
N ARG A 515 39.18 4.46 -1.74
CA ARG A 515 37.90 4.80 -1.08
C ARG A 515 37.21 6.00 -1.75
N ALA A 516 37.97 7.00 -2.21
CA ALA A 516 37.41 8.12 -2.98
C ALA A 516 36.80 7.62 -4.29
N ARG A 517 37.57 6.85 -5.08
CA ARG A 517 37.09 6.27 -6.35
C ARG A 517 35.94 5.27 -6.16
N LEU A 518 35.94 4.50 -5.07
CA LEU A 518 34.84 3.59 -4.74
C LEU A 518 33.54 4.38 -4.55
N ARG A 519 33.55 5.41 -3.67
CA ARG A 519 32.38 6.28 -3.44
C ARG A 519 31.92 7.00 -4.70
N GLU A 520 32.85 7.43 -5.56
CA GLU A 520 32.56 7.99 -6.87
C GLU A 520 31.82 6.98 -7.76
N THR A 521 32.32 5.75 -7.91
CA THR A 521 31.64 4.70 -8.69
C THR A 521 30.33 4.20 -8.07
N GLU A 522 30.19 4.26 -6.74
CA GLU A 522 28.93 3.98 -6.03
C GLU A 522 27.88 5.07 -6.31
N GLU A 523 28.30 6.33 -6.35
CA GLU A 523 27.45 7.48 -6.68
C GLU A 523 27.07 7.50 -8.17
N GLU A 524 27.99 7.21 -9.09
CA GLU A 524 27.69 6.94 -10.50
C GLU A 524 26.68 5.80 -10.65
N THR A 525 26.88 4.70 -9.91
CA THR A 525 25.96 3.56 -9.88
C THR A 525 24.58 3.95 -9.33
N ARG A 526 24.51 4.84 -8.35
CA ARG A 526 23.26 5.39 -7.80
C ARG A 526 22.53 6.23 -8.85
N GLN A 527 23.23 7.14 -9.52
CA GLN A 527 22.68 7.98 -10.58
C GLN A 527 22.26 7.18 -11.83
N LEU A 528 22.99 6.13 -12.19
CA LEU A 528 22.61 5.22 -13.28
C LEU A 528 21.35 4.42 -12.93
N LYS A 529 21.23 3.92 -11.69
CA LYS A 529 19.99 3.27 -11.21
C LYS A 529 18.80 4.23 -11.20
N GLU A 530 19.01 5.48 -10.81
CA GLU A 530 17.97 6.51 -10.85
C GLU A 530 17.53 6.81 -12.30
N LYS A 531 18.47 7.03 -13.22
CA LYS A 531 18.19 7.23 -14.65
C LYS A 531 17.46 6.02 -15.27
N ILE A 532 17.83 4.79 -14.91
CA ILE A 532 17.10 3.57 -15.32
C ILE A 532 15.67 3.59 -14.77
N GLY A 533 15.46 4.00 -13.52
CA GLY A 533 14.13 4.16 -12.92
C GLY A 533 13.27 5.20 -13.65
N GLN A 534 13.84 6.38 -13.93
CA GLN A 534 13.19 7.45 -14.67
C GLN A 534 12.80 7.00 -16.09
N LEU A 535 13.75 6.44 -16.85
CA LEU A 535 13.50 5.91 -18.20
C LEU A 535 12.49 4.75 -18.21
N THR A 536 12.46 3.91 -17.17
CA THR A 536 11.44 2.86 -17.03
C THR A 536 10.06 3.46 -16.80
N ALA A 537 9.94 4.49 -15.97
CA ALA A 537 8.67 5.18 -15.72
C ALA A 537 8.16 5.92 -16.98
N GLU A 538 9.06 6.55 -17.75
CA GLU A 538 8.73 7.16 -19.04
C GLU A 538 8.31 6.12 -20.09
N LEU A 539 8.95 4.95 -20.10
CA LEU A 539 8.63 3.84 -21.00
C LEU A 539 7.28 3.19 -20.65
N GLU A 540 6.93 3.01 -19.38
CA GLU A 540 5.59 2.57 -18.97
C GLU A 540 4.51 3.64 -19.24
N LYS A 541 4.81 4.93 -19.04
CA LYS A 541 3.92 6.03 -19.42
C LYS A 541 3.67 6.04 -20.93
N SER A 542 4.72 5.92 -21.73
CA SER A 542 4.64 5.84 -23.20
C SER A 542 3.82 4.63 -23.65
N LYS A 543 4.02 3.43 -23.07
CA LYS A 543 3.15 2.26 -23.32
C LYS A 543 1.69 2.55 -23.00
N ALA A 544 1.40 3.14 -21.83
CA ALA A 544 0.03 3.42 -21.42
C ALA A 544 -0.64 4.47 -22.34
N ASP A 545 0.10 5.47 -22.80
CA ASP A 545 -0.41 6.47 -23.73
C ASP A 545 -0.54 5.90 -25.16
N ASN A 546 0.33 4.97 -25.59
CA ASN A 546 0.18 4.21 -26.84
C ASN A 546 -1.06 3.29 -26.83
N VAL A 547 -1.37 2.62 -25.71
CA VAL A 547 -2.60 1.82 -25.55
C VAL A 547 -3.84 2.71 -25.62
N LYS A 548 -3.83 3.90 -24.99
CA LYS A 548 -4.91 4.90 -25.13
C LYS A 548 -5.02 5.41 -26.57
N LEU A 549 -3.90 5.60 -27.27
CA LEU A 549 -3.89 6.03 -28.67
C LEU A 549 -4.48 4.95 -29.58
N TYR A 550 -4.13 3.68 -29.37
CA TYR A 550 -4.74 2.55 -30.05
C TYR A 550 -6.26 2.49 -29.82
N GLY A 551 -6.71 2.62 -28.56
CA GLY A 551 -8.14 2.69 -28.24
C GLY A 551 -8.87 3.85 -28.91
N LYS A 552 -8.23 5.02 -29.06
CA LYS A 552 -8.77 6.17 -29.82
C LYS A 552 -8.82 5.90 -31.33
N ILE A 553 -7.77 5.33 -31.90
CA ILE A 553 -7.69 4.96 -33.32
C ILE A 553 -8.82 3.96 -33.64
N ARG A 554 -8.96 2.92 -32.82
CA ARG A 554 -10.06 1.94 -32.93
C ARG A 554 -11.43 2.62 -32.85
N TYR A 555 -11.67 3.48 -31.85
CA TYR A 555 -12.95 4.19 -31.71
C TYR A 555 -13.28 5.04 -32.95
N VAL A 556 -12.28 5.71 -33.54
CA VAL A 556 -12.44 6.50 -34.77
C VAL A 556 -12.62 5.62 -36.01
N GLN A 557 -12.00 4.44 -36.07
CA GLN A 557 -12.22 3.44 -37.11
C GLN A 557 -13.64 2.86 -37.03
N ASP A 558 -14.06 2.37 -35.86
CA ASP A 558 -15.40 1.81 -35.61
C ASP A 558 -16.50 2.85 -35.93
N TYR A 559 -16.34 4.11 -35.51
CA TYR A 559 -17.28 5.21 -35.83
C TYR A 559 -17.29 5.64 -37.31
N ASN A 560 -16.15 5.49 -38.03
CA ASN A 560 -16.13 5.68 -39.48
C ASN A 560 -16.78 4.50 -40.23
N LEU A 561 -16.60 3.26 -39.76
CA LEU A 561 -17.33 2.10 -40.29
C LEU A 561 -18.86 2.30 -40.12
N GLU A 562 -19.30 2.74 -38.95
CA GLU A 562 -20.71 3.02 -38.66
C GLU A 562 -21.30 4.07 -39.63
N LYS A 563 -20.55 5.13 -39.97
CA LYS A 563 -20.93 6.08 -41.03
C LYS A 563 -20.99 5.47 -42.43
N VAL A 564 -20.10 4.52 -42.75
CA VAL A 564 -20.04 3.88 -44.08
C VAL A 564 -21.18 2.86 -44.29
N VAL A 565 -21.71 2.24 -43.24
CA VAL A 565 -22.83 1.28 -43.34
C VAL A 565 -24.09 1.89 -43.98
N SER A 566 -24.29 3.20 -43.86
CA SER A 566 -25.40 3.93 -44.51
C SER A 566 -25.26 4.12 -46.04
N ARG A 567 -24.14 3.71 -46.67
CA ARG A 567 -23.98 3.65 -48.13
C ARG A 567 -23.33 2.34 -48.56
N GLY A 568 -24.18 1.36 -48.87
CA GLY A 568 -23.77 -0.03 -49.06
C GLY A 568 -22.81 -0.28 -50.23
N SER A 569 -21.63 -0.84 -49.91
CA SER A 569 -20.95 -1.87 -50.70
C SER A 569 -19.80 -2.47 -49.87
N LYS A 570 -19.85 -3.78 -49.58
CA LYS A 570 -18.71 -4.48 -48.99
C LYS A 570 -17.61 -4.62 -50.05
N LYS A 571 -16.51 -3.89 -49.87
CA LYS A 571 -15.21 -4.26 -50.44
C LYS A 571 -14.16 -4.17 -49.35
N HIS A 572 -13.55 -5.31 -49.01
CA HIS A 572 -12.44 -5.35 -48.08
C HIS A 572 -11.23 -4.76 -48.80
N VAL A 573 -10.78 -3.59 -48.35
CA VAL A 573 -9.47 -3.05 -48.72
C VAL A 573 -8.51 -3.53 -47.64
N GLU A 574 -7.73 -4.56 -47.94
CA GLU A 574 -6.53 -4.86 -47.18
C GLU A 574 -5.49 -3.79 -47.55
N ASP A 575 -5.09 -2.98 -46.57
CA ASP A 575 -4.19 -1.84 -46.79
C ASP A 575 -2.74 -2.36 -46.85
N LEU A 576 -2.31 -2.71 -48.07
CA LEU A 576 -1.20 -3.62 -48.39
C LEU A 576 0.20 -2.99 -48.23
N GLU A 577 0.36 -2.06 -47.28
CA GLU A 577 1.63 -1.35 -47.02
C GLU A 577 2.05 -1.38 -45.53
N SER A 578 1.23 -1.95 -44.64
CA SER A 578 1.42 -1.92 -43.18
C SER A 578 2.37 -3.00 -42.59
N GLY A 579 3.15 -3.69 -43.44
CA GLY A 579 3.90 -4.91 -43.08
C GLY A 579 4.95 -4.79 -41.95
N LEU A 580 5.36 -3.57 -41.57
CA LEU A 580 6.23 -3.30 -40.41
C LEU A 580 5.50 -2.72 -39.19
N SER A 581 4.29 -2.17 -39.39
CA SER A 581 3.46 -1.60 -38.30
C SER A 581 2.73 -2.69 -37.52
N SER A 582 2.32 -3.77 -38.21
CA SER A 582 1.48 -4.84 -37.67
C SER A 582 2.03 -5.49 -36.38
N ASP A 583 3.34 -5.64 -36.21
CA ASP A 583 3.95 -6.20 -34.99
C ASP A 583 3.85 -5.24 -33.78
N VAL A 584 3.96 -3.93 -34.02
CA VAL A 584 3.83 -2.91 -32.95
C VAL A 584 2.35 -2.72 -32.61
N GLU A 585 1.50 -2.66 -33.63
CA GLU A 585 0.06 -2.50 -33.48
C GLU A 585 -0.58 -3.73 -32.82
N SER A 586 -0.28 -4.94 -33.27
CA SER A 586 -0.81 -6.19 -32.68
C SER A 586 -0.40 -6.36 -31.22
N LYS A 587 0.80 -5.89 -30.84
CA LYS A 587 1.26 -5.87 -29.44
C LYS A 587 0.41 -4.95 -28.58
N TYR A 588 0.13 -3.72 -29.02
CA TYR A 588 -0.72 -2.79 -28.26
C TYR A 588 -2.21 -3.17 -28.33
N LYS A 589 -2.68 -3.70 -29.46
CA LYS A 589 -3.99 -4.33 -29.63
C LYS A 589 -4.22 -5.43 -28.60
N LYS A 590 -3.28 -6.37 -28.47
CA LYS A 590 -3.41 -7.46 -27.50
C LYS A 590 -3.47 -6.94 -26.06
N ILE A 591 -2.62 -5.97 -25.70
CA ILE A 591 -2.65 -5.35 -24.36
C ILE A 591 -4.02 -4.69 -24.11
N TYR A 592 -4.55 -3.97 -25.10
CA TYR A 592 -5.87 -3.34 -25.04
C TYR A 592 -7.03 -4.36 -24.94
N GLU A 593 -6.97 -5.46 -25.70
CA GLU A 593 -7.95 -6.56 -25.67
C GLU A 593 -7.90 -7.36 -24.35
N ASP A 594 -6.70 -7.59 -23.79
CA ASP A 594 -6.49 -8.24 -22.49
C ASP A 594 -6.97 -7.36 -21.32
N ASP A 595 -6.80 -6.03 -21.37
CA ASP A 595 -7.26 -5.10 -20.33
C ASP A 595 -8.77 -4.80 -20.41
N ILE A 596 -9.38 -4.80 -21.61
CA ILE A 596 -10.82 -4.49 -21.78
C ILE A 596 -11.74 -5.72 -21.58
N ASN A 597 -11.18 -6.93 -21.62
CA ASN A 597 -11.92 -8.17 -21.43
C ASN A 597 -12.18 -8.45 -19.94
N PRO A 598 -13.44 -8.41 -19.45
CA PRO A 598 -13.74 -8.60 -18.03
C PRO A 598 -13.35 -9.99 -17.52
N PHE A 599 -13.35 -11.02 -18.37
CA PHE A 599 -12.93 -12.38 -17.99
C PHE A 599 -11.40 -12.51 -17.93
N ALA A 600 -10.65 -11.74 -18.71
CA ALA A 600 -9.19 -11.67 -18.59
C ALA A 600 -8.78 -10.96 -17.29
N ALA A 601 -9.40 -9.80 -17.01
CA ALA A 601 -9.23 -9.07 -15.76
C ALA A 601 -9.65 -9.91 -14.53
N PHE A 602 -10.81 -10.58 -14.59
CA PHE A 602 -11.30 -11.45 -13.52
C PHE A 602 -10.40 -12.66 -13.29
N SER A 603 -10.04 -13.42 -14.33
CA SER A 603 -9.16 -14.59 -14.18
C SER A 603 -7.72 -14.24 -13.78
N LYS A 604 -7.25 -13.01 -14.07
CA LYS A 604 -6.01 -12.44 -13.50
C LYS A 604 -6.18 -12.19 -12.00
N LYS A 605 -7.23 -11.46 -11.60
CA LYS A 605 -7.55 -11.18 -10.19
C LYS A 605 -7.78 -12.44 -9.35
N GLU A 606 -8.50 -13.44 -9.88
CA GLU A 606 -8.74 -14.71 -9.21
C GLU A 606 -7.44 -15.49 -9.00
N ARG A 607 -6.58 -15.60 -10.02
CA ARG A 607 -5.25 -16.20 -9.87
C ARG A 607 -4.43 -15.47 -8.81
N ASP A 608 -4.37 -14.14 -8.87
CA ASP A 608 -3.59 -13.33 -7.93
C ASP A 608 -4.13 -13.42 -6.50
N GLN A 609 -5.44 -13.64 -6.33
CA GLN A 609 -6.07 -13.94 -5.04
C GLN A 609 -5.70 -15.35 -4.55
N ARG A 610 -5.80 -16.38 -5.40
CA ARG A 610 -5.34 -17.75 -5.08
C ARG A 610 -3.85 -17.75 -4.69
N TYR A 611 -3.00 -16.93 -5.33
CA TYR A 611 -1.58 -16.74 -4.95
C TYR A 611 -1.39 -16.12 -3.57
N LYS A 612 -2.32 -15.29 -3.10
CA LYS A 612 -2.32 -14.69 -1.74
C LYS A 612 -2.87 -15.65 -0.69
N GLU A 613 -3.86 -16.47 -1.05
CA GLU A 613 -4.46 -17.50 -0.20
C GLU A 613 -3.55 -18.71 0.01
N LEU A 614 -2.66 -19.03 -0.96
CA LEU A 614 -1.63 -20.04 -0.79
C LEU A 614 -0.66 -19.69 0.36
N GLY A 615 -0.52 -20.62 1.30
CA GLY A 615 0.37 -20.48 2.46
C GLY A 615 1.85 -20.39 2.08
N PHE A 616 2.68 -19.91 3.02
CA PHE A 616 4.10 -19.62 2.76
C PHE A 616 4.88 -20.80 2.16
N ARG A 617 4.64 -22.03 2.65
CA ARG A 617 5.26 -23.25 2.12
C ARG A 617 4.82 -23.53 0.69
N ASP A 618 3.54 -23.46 0.38
CA ASP A 618 3.03 -23.72 -0.97
C ASP A 618 3.46 -22.64 -1.95
N ARG A 619 3.55 -21.38 -1.51
CA ARG A 619 4.07 -20.26 -2.32
C ARG A 619 5.55 -20.46 -2.68
N ILE A 620 6.36 -21.06 -1.80
CA ILE A 620 7.73 -21.51 -2.11
C ILE A 620 7.74 -22.71 -3.06
N THR A 621 6.94 -23.74 -2.80
CA THR A 621 6.84 -24.93 -3.66
C THR A 621 6.42 -24.56 -5.09
N LEU A 622 5.44 -23.66 -5.25
CA LEU A 622 4.87 -23.29 -6.54
C LEU A 622 5.75 -22.25 -7.28
N SER A 623 6.46 -21.36 -6.57
CA SER A 623 7.50 -20.51 -7.20
C SER A 623 8.70 -21.33 -7.66
N SER A 624 9.18 -22.27 -6.83
CA SER A 624 10.22 -23.24 -7.21
C SER A 624 9.78 -24.11 -8.40
N GLY A 625 8.56 -24.64 -8.38
CA GLY A 625 7.97 -25.39 -9.49
C GLY A 625 7.88 -24.55 -10.78
N ARG A 626 7.47 -23.27 -10.71
CA ARG A 626 7.48 -22.36 -11.86
C ARG A 626 8.89 -22.05 -12.37
N PHE A 627 9.88 -21.89 -11.49
CA PHE A 627 11.27 -21.68 -11.89
C PHE A 627 11.84 -22.92 -12.60
N LEU A 628 11.61 -24.11 -12.04
CA LEU A 628 12.02 -25.39 -12.59
C LEU A 628 11.37 -25.68 -13.95
N LEU A 629 10.06 -25.50 -14.11
CA LEU A 629 9.36 -25.77 -15.38
C LEU A 629 9.58 -24.66 -16.42
N GLY A 630 9.60 -23.39 -16.00
CA GLY A 630 9.64 -22.23 -16.89
C GLY A 630 10.97 -22.04 -17.61
N ASN A 631 12.10 -22.34 -16.96
CA ASN A 631 13.41 -22.22 -17.58
C ASN A 631 13.87 -23.56 -18.21
N LYS A 632 14.20 -23.55 -19.50
CA LYS A 632 14.72 -24.73 -20.22
C LYS A 632 15.97 -25.32 -19.54
N TYR A 633 16.87 -24.48 -19.02
CA TYR A 633 18.09 -24.92 -18.35
C TYR A 633 17.80 -25.53 -16.97
N ALA A 634 16.79 -25.03 -16.25
CA ALA A 634 16.40 -25.56 -14.95
C ALA A 634 15.76 -26.97 -15.07
N ARG A 635 14.96 -27.21 -16.12
CA ARG A 635 14.46 -28.56 -16.45
C ARG A 635 15.60 -29.55 -16.72
N THR A 636 16.56 -29.15 -17.56
CA THR A 636 17.74 -30.00 -17.88
C THR A 636 18.59 -30.26 -16.64
N PHE A 637 18.85 -29.25 -15.81
CA PHE A 637 19.59 -29.40 -14.55
C PHE A 637 18.88 -30.35 -13.59
N ALA A 638 17.56 -30.17 -13.37
CA ALA A 638 16.79 -31.03 -12.48
C ALA A 638 16.76 -32.50 -12.95
N PHE A 639 16.69 -32.73 -14.26
CA PHE A 639 16.73 -34.08 -14.86
C PHE A 639 18.09 -34.77 -14.64
N PHE A 640 19.21 -34.06 -14.84
CA PHE A 640 20.52 -34.63 -14.53
C PHE A 640 20.77 -34.76 -13.01
N TYR A 641 20.22 -33.87 -12.19
CA TYR A 641 20.29 -33.94 -10.73
C TYR A 641 19.54 -35.17 -10.19
N THR A 642 18.31 -35.45 -10.66
CA THR A 642 17.59 -36.65 -10.23
C THR A 642 18.28 -37.92 -10.69
N ILE A 643 18.81 -37.98 -11.92
CA ILE A 643 19.63 -39.11 -12.41
C ILE A 643 20.88 -39.30 -11.54
N GLY A 644 21.62 -38.23 -11.25
CA GLY A 644 22.80 -38.27 -10.38
C GLY A 644 22.49 -38.75 -8.97
N LEU A 645 21.36 -38.32 -8.39
CA LEU A 645 20.88 -38.77 -7.09
C LEU A 645 20.50 -40.27 -7.11
N HIS A 646 19.85 -40.75 -8.16
CA HIS A 646 19.56 -42.18 -8.31
C HIS A 646 20.85 -43.00 -8.44
N ILE A 647 21.83 -42.56 -9.25
CA ILE A 647 23.14 -43.21 -9.37
C ILE A 647 23.85 -43.25 -8.01
N LEU A 648 23.80 -42.15 -7.24
CA LEU A 648 24.40 -42.09 -5.90
C LEU A 648 23.72 -43.07 -4.93
N VAL A 649 22.38 -43.10 -4.90
CA VAL A 649 21.62 -44.05 -4.06
C VAL A 649 21.91 -45.49 -4.46
N PHE A 650 21.90 -45.83 -5.76
CA PHE A 650 22.31 -47.16 -6.24
C PHE A 650 23.76 -47.50 -5.87
N THR A 651 24.68 -46.53 -5.94
CA THR A 651 26.09 -46.73 -5.56
C THR A 651 26.24 -46.98 -4.05
N CYS A 652 25.50 -46.25 -3.21
CA CYS A 652 25.45 -46.48 -1.77
C CYS A 652 24.86 -47.85 -1.44
N LEU A 653 23.71 -48.22 -2.03
CA LEU A 653 23.09 -49.53 -1.85
C LEU A 653 23.98 -50.67 -2.34
N TYR A 654 24.67 -50.50 -3.48
CA TYR A 654 25.64 -51.46 -4.00
C TYR A 654 26.85 -51.62 -3.06
N ARG A 655 27.41 -50.51 -2.54
CA ARG A 655 28.50 -50.54 -1.54
C ARG A 655 28.06 -51.23 -0.25
N MET A 656 26.85 -50.93 0.24
CA MET A 656 26.30 -51.51 1.47
C MET A 656 26.00 -53.01 1.31
N SER A 657 25.50 -53.41 0.13
CA SER A 657 25.32 -54.81 -0.26
C SER A 657 26.66 -55.55 -0.36
N ALA A 658 27.67 -54.97 -1.03
CA ALA A 658 29.01 -55.56 -1.14
C ALA A 658 29.72 -55.69 0.23
N LEU A 659 29.54 -54.73 1.13
CA LEU A 659 30.03 -54.80 2.51
C LEU A 659 29.31 -55.90 3.31
N SER A 660 27.99 -56.05 3.13
CA SER A 660 27.23 -57.17 3.73
C SER A 660 27.68 -58.53 3.20
N TYR A 661 27.98 -58.63 1.90
CA TYR A 661 28.50 -59.86 1.28
C TYR A 661 29.90 -60.22 1.80
N LEU A 662 30.78 -59.22 1.99
CA LEU A 662 32.08 -59.41 2.63
C LEU A 662 31.97 -59.78 4.11
N SER A 663 31.01 -59.19 4.83
CA SER A 663 30.77 -59.48 6.25
C SER A 663 30.25 -60.90 6.51
N ASN A 664 29.65 -61.55 5.51
CA ASN A 664 29.15 -62.93 5.61
C ASN A 664 30.08 -63.96 4.91
N GLY A 665 31.25 -63.53 4.43
CA GLY A 665 32.19 -64.36 3.66
C GLY A 665 33.32 -65.01 4.48
N ALA A 666 33.24 -64.99 5.81
CA ALA A 666 34.35 -65.34 6.70
C ALA A 666 33.93 -66.10 7.97
N GLU A 667 33.27 -67.26 7.80
CA GLU A 667 33.35 -68.34 8.80
C GLU A 667 34.15 -69.53 8.26
N ASP A 668 34.96 -70.11 9.14
CA ASP A 668 35.95 -71.13 8.86
C ASP A 668 35.37 -72.55 9.03
N VAL A 669 35.68 -73.44 8.09
CA VAL A 669 35.37 -74.88 8.18
C VAL A 669 36.67 -75.66 8.05
N GLY A 670 37.50 -75.56 9.09
CA GLY A 670 38.75 -76.31 9.21
C GLY A 670 38.53 -77.81 9.40
N ASP A 671 39.40 -78.60 8.76
CA ASP A 671 39.41 -80.08 8.85
C ASP A 671 39.54 -80.59 10.30
N LYS A 672 38.80 -81.68 10.61
CA LYS A 672 39.23 -82.70 11.59
C LYS A 672 38.59 -84.07 11.29
N PRO A 673 39.35 -85.17 11.30
CA PRO A 673 38.86 -86.47 10.83
C PRO A 673 38.36 -87.40 11.95
N LEU A 674 37.53 -88.36 11.54
CA LEU A 674 37.30 -89.69 12.15
C LEU A 674 36.87 -89.77 13.64
N THR A 675 35.62 -90.21 13.85
CA THR A 675 35.41 -91.54 14.47
C THR A 675 34.01 -92.10 14.17
N LEU A 676 33.84 -93.41 14.35
CA LEU A 676 32.66 -94.19 13.99
C LEU A 676 31.73 -94.41 15.21
N ASN A 677 30.40 -94.40 15.04
CA ASN A 677 29.52 -95.56 15.33
C ASN A 677 28.01 -95.25 15.21
N LEU A 678 27.22 -96.32 15.07
CA LEU A 678 25.76 -96.32 15.00
C LEU A 678 25.11 -96.21 16.39
N PRO A 679 23.88 -95.67 16.49
CA PRO A 679 22.90 -96.11 17.48
C PRO A 679 22.05 -97.27 16.92
N HIS A 680 21.98 -98.39 17.63
CA HIS A 680 20.80 -99.25 17.59
C HIS A 680 19.96 -98.88 18.82
N ALA A 681 18.65 -98.72 18.63
CA ALA A 681 17.78 -98.09 19.62
C ALA A 681 17.50 -98.94 20.88
N LEU A 682 17.24 -98.23 21.98
CA LEU A 682 16.19 -98.53 22.96
C LEU A 682 15.60 -97.20 23.47
#